data_AF-A0A497SZY1-F1
#
_entry.id   AF-A0A497SZY1-F1
#
_cell.length_a   1.000
_cell.length_b   1.000
_cell.length_c   1.000
_cell.angle_alpha   90.00
_cell.angle_beta   90.00
_cell.angle_gamma   90.00
#
_symmetry.space_group_name_H-M   'P 1'
#
loop_
_entity.id
_entity.type
_entity.pdbx_description
1 polymer ?
#
loop_
_entity_poly.entity_id
_entity_poly.type
_entity_poly.pdbx_seq_one_letter_code
_entity_poly.pdbx_strand_id
1 'polypeptide(L)'
;MNRSNITYFKLEASIVSVVLFGGICSWFFEIAGPWTYFRTFCLILLLTFLIHLIILKLKLQKIFLYLYYFVWNKRIFKSLKHLASNNSSKENIRKFSKWLLDKYFDEYFDSLILDSFPHNMFSWDDIPGKEDDKEKLRKFLMDYRNFEWVKNAEIRKSDDDITISISKDKDSAEIKMVENKEKAILTDKDGKTYDLKVKEEKGKLNIYHEEGFTALVQGKSYKNKPVFIRREHLMAKNFLESWAFSVVVLFNELKITRRGKKGDKFRLEVDLRDQFYGIYNNAGKDFMANKFLKNENGEENDIYITRAKEKAKEIEDFLEGTDSRIELPINARDTPLRWASGGVLPIAHWKENYWYVLFFRGIKPVGWNMANGASETTEEYKNLSNLMVREFSEELILLDREPQIDDPNPIGQKVFWYSGNIFNGLPKEIKNKIGSKEFIEKHRNLRKSHDNLLINYVKGPTLEQISTPFEIQVTSHSENPEKTNELIEDVIFSVNPLEFGIESISLYKFEMADEDYPIFGEIWEVANIPLREPVLFLSCEYVQEVFENNGGSLGEHIMKDPSLDCKLLEKIPKDKYHIFGKDIEFRKRRIEQIEEDQIHHTQKAQIELEVHKRWLGDYEDLFKGLQDEKEKCDIEKNKHRQAAMLCPVTWKTLESVCKYDILKKRRRKNDNAGRKRNIKENRGEQRYDKEIWS
;
A
#
# COMPACT_ATOMS: atom_id res chain seq x y z
N MET A 1 -19.01 -25.13 -13.01
CA MET A 1 -19.52 -23.87 -13.60
C MET A 1 -21.02 -23.91 -13.67
N ASN A 2 -21.71 -22.88 -13.17
CA ASN A 2 -23.16 -22.88 -13.02
C ASN A 2 -23.87 -22.47 -14.34
N ARG A 3 -25.05 -23.05 -14.63
CA ARG A 3 -25.73 -22.87 -15.94
C ARG A 3 -26.20 -21.43 -16.20
N SER A 4 -26.40 -20.61 -15.17
CA SER A 4 -26.87 -19.21 -15.25
C SER A 4 -25.93 -18.30 -16.06
N ASN A 5 -24.62 -18.39 -15.83
CA ASN A 5 -23.65 -17.49 -16.48
C ASN A 5 -23.57 -17.69 -18.01
N ILE A 6 -23.85 -18.92 -18.49
CA ILE A 6 -23.91 -19.22 -19.93
C ILE A 6 -25.15 -18.59 -20.57
N THR A 7 -26.27 -18.47 -19.84
CA THR A 7 -27.50 -17.88 -20.36
C THR A 7 -27.41 -16.36 -20.45
N TYR A 8 -26.79 -15.71 -19.46
CA TYR A 8 -26.62 -14.25 -19.45
C TYR A 8 -25.68 -13.77 -20.58
N PHE A 9 -24.52 -14.43 -20.73
CA PHE A 9 -23.55 -14.12 -21.80
C PHE A 9 -24.13 -14.34 -23.20
N LYS A 10 -25.05 -15.31 -23.36
CA LYS A 10 -25.80 -15.52 -24.61
C LYS A 10 -26.79 -14.39 -24.90
N LEU A 11 -27.42 -13.80 -23.88
CA LEU A 11 -28.40 -12.75 -24.04
C LEU A 11 -27.72 -11.43 -24.45
N GLU A 12 -26.64 -11.04 -23.77
CA GLU A 12 -25.90 -9.82 -24.06
C GLU A 12 -25.21 -9.86 -25.43
N ALA A 13 -24.57 -10.99 -25.79
CA ALA A 13 -24.00 -11.17 -27.13
C ALA A 13 -25.07 -11.11 -28.24
N SER A 14 -26.30 -11.55 -27.97
CA SER A 14 -27.42 -11.46 -28.91
C SER A 14 -27.90 -10.01 -29.09
N ILE A 15 -28.02 -9.25 -27.99
CA ILE A 15 -28.44 -7.83 -28.02
C ILE A 15 -27.40 -6.98 -28.75
N VAL A 16 -26.11 -7.14 -28.47
CA VAL A 16 -25.02 -6.44 -29.16
C VAL A 16 -24.99 -6.80 -30.66
N SER A 17 -25.23 -8.07 -31.02
CA SER A 17 -25.32 -8.49 -32.43
C SER A 17 -26.50 -7.84 -33.17
N VAL A 18 -27.65 -7.70 -32.51
CA VAL A 18 -28.85 -7.06 -33.09
C VAL A 18 -28.63 -5.55 -33.28
N VAL A 19 -28.01 -4.86 -32.30
CA VAL A 19 -27.72 -3.42 -32.37
C VAL A 19 -26.64 -3.11 -33.42
N LEU A 20 -25.59 -3.94 -33.53
CA LEU A 20 -24.53 -3.75 -34.52
C LEU A 20 -25.02 -3.91 -35.97
N PHE A 21 -25.99 -4.81 -36.23
CA PHE A 21 -26.50 -4.99 -37.59
C PHE A 21 -27.48 -3.91 -38.05
N GLY A 22 -28.22 -3.26 -37.14
CA GLY A 22 -29.13 -2.16 -37.48
C GLY A 22 -28.45 -1.02 -38.26
N GLY A 23 -27.20 -0.69 -37.91
CA GLY A 23 -26.42 0.35 -38.59
C GLY A 23 -25.94 -0.03 -40.00
N ILE A 24 -25.66 -1.31 -40.25
CA ILE A 24 -25.23 -1.81 -41.58
C ILE A 24 -26.45 -2.01 -42.50
N CYS A 25 -27.58 -2.44 -41.95
CA CYS A 25 -28.81 -2.67 -42.71
C CYS A 25 -29.38 -1.40 -43.38
N SER A 26 -29.16 -0.22 -42.81
CA SER A 26 -29.62 1.05 -43.42
C SER A 26 -28.98 1.35 -44.77
N TRP A 27 -27.81 0.78 -45.09
CA TRP A 27 -27.08 1.05 -46.34
C TRP A 27 -27.44 0.06 -47.46
N PHE A 28 -27.86 -1.17 -47.11
CA PHE A 28 -28.28 -2.19 -48.08
C PHE A 28 -29.75 -2.09 -48.50
N PHE A 29 -30.59 -1.45 -47.68
CA PHE A 29 -32.04 -1.32 -47.94
C PHE A 29 -32.34 -0.47 -49.19
N GLU A 30 -31.47 0.50 -49.51
CA GLU A 30 -31.65 1.42 -50.65
C GLU A 30 -31.30 0.80 -52.03
N ILE A 31 -30.68 -0.40 -52.09
CA ILE A 31 -30.10 -0.94 -53.34
C ILE A 31 -30.77 -2.23 -53.86
N ALA A 32 -31.17 -3.17 -52.99
CA ALA A 32 -31.46 -4.55 -53.42
C ALA A 32 -32.92 -5.03 -53.27
N GLY A 33 -33.81 -4.23 -52.67
CA GLY A 33 -35.22 -4.57 -52.46
C GLY A 33 -35.51 -5.63 -51.37
N PRO A 34 -36.73 -5.66 -50.81
CA PRO A 34 -37.03 -6.35 -49.55
C PRO A 34 -36.93 -7.89 -49.61
N TRP A 35 -37.17 -8.52 -50.75
CA TRP A 35 -37.10 -9.98 -50.88
C TRP A 35 -35.67 -10.51 -50.99
N THR A 36 -34.80 -9.78 -51.70
CA THR A 36 -33.35 -10.06 -51.80
C THR A 36 -32.66 -9.78 -50.47
N TYR A 37 -33.08 -8.72 -49.78
CA TYR A 37 -32.71 -8.44 -48.38
C TYR A 37 -33.03 -9.63 -47.48
N PHE A 38 -34.27 -10.12 -47.46
CA PHE A 38 -34.68 -11.23 -46.59
C PHE A 38 -33.87 -12.52 -46.85
N ARG A 39 -33.66 -12.89 -48.12
CA ARG A 39 -32.84 -14.07 -48.47
C ARG A 39 -31.38 -13.92 -48.05
N THR A 40 -30.77 -12.76 -48.30
CA THR A 40 -29.35 -12.51 -47.97
C THR A 40 -29.15 -12.44 -46.45
N PHE A 41 -30.09 -11.81 -45.73
CA PHE A 41 -30.16 -11.77 -44.28
C PHE A 41 -30.22 -13.17 -43.67
N CYS A 42 -31.13 -14.03 -44.15
CA CYS A 42 -31.23 -15.42 -43.69
C CYS A 42 -29.96 -16.24 -44.00
N LEU A 43 -29.36 -16.07 -45.18
CA LEU A 43 -28.12 -16.76 -45.56
C LEU A 43 -26.92 -16.35 -44.70
N ILE A 44 -26.76 -15.05 -44.42
CA ILE A 44 -25.68 -14.55 -43.56
C ILE A 44 -25.89 -14.97 -42.10
N LEU A 45 -27.13 -14.93 -41.58
CA LEU A 45 -27.44 -15.46 -40.26
C LEU A 45 -27.12 -16.96 -40.15
N LEU A 46 -27.52 -17.75 -41.15
CA LEU A 46 -27.23 -19.19 -41.20
C LEU A 46 -25.71 -19.45 -41.24
N LEU A 47 -24.96 -18.70 -42.05
CA LEU A 47 -23.51 -18.81 -42.17
C LEU A 47 -22.80 -18.39 -40.87
N THR A 48 -23.23 -17.30 -40.26
CA THR A 48 -22.66 -16.80 -38.99
C THR A 48 -22.94 -17.79 -37.86
N PHE A 49 -24.15 -18.36 -37.81
CA PHE A 49 -24.53 -19.42 -36.87
C PHE A 49 -23.73 -20.71 -37.10
N LEU A 50 -23.52 -21.12 -38.36
CA LEU A 50 -22.66 -22.25 -38.73
C LEU A 50 -21.21 -22.04 -38.29
N ILE A 51 -20.64 -20.86 -38.53
CA ILE A 51 -19.30 -20.48 -38.04
C ILE A 51 -19.25 -20.53 -36.50
N HIS A 52 -20.28 -20.04 -35.82
CA HIS A 52 -20.39 -20.11 -34.35
C HIS A 52 -20.44 -21.56 -33.84
N LEU A 53 -21.21 -22.44 -34.49
CA LEU A 53 -21.29 -23.87 -34.19
C LEU A 53 -19.96 -24.58 -34.45
N ILE A 54 -19.24 -24.22 -35.52
CA ILE A 54 -17.91 -24.77 -35.84
C ILE A 54 -16.89 -24.34 -34.77
N ILE A 55 -16.88 -23.07 -34.36
CA ILE A 55 -16.00 -22.55 -33.29
C ILE A 55 -16.31 -23.23 -31.94
N LEU A 56 -17.59 -23.42 -31.62
CA LEU A 56 -18.04 -24.16 -30.43
C LEU A 56 -17.61 -25.64 -30.47
N LYS A 57 -17.69 -26.28 -31.63
CA LYS A 57 -17.34 -27.70 -31.82
C LYS A 57 -15.83 -27.96 -31.81
N LEU A 58 -15.02 -27.00 -32.28
CA LEU A 58 -13.56 -27.14 -32.39
C LEU A 58 -12.76 -26.75 -31.13
N LYS A 59 -13.41 -26.28 -30.05
CA LYS A 59 -12.76 -25.84 -28.79
C LYS A 59 -11.66 -24.74 -28.93
N LEU A 60 -11.61 -24.02 -30.05
CA LEU A 60 -10.66 -22.93 -30.34
C LEU A 60 -10.96 -21.61 -29.56
N GLN A 61 -11.38 -21.72 -28.30
CA GLN A 61 -12.34 -20.78 -27.71
C GLN A 61 -11.81 -19.44 -27.20
N LYS A 62 -10.51 -19.29 -26.86
CA LYS A 62 -10.01 -18.05 -26.23
C LYS A 62 -9.39 -17.06 -27.22
N ILE A 63 -8.31 -17.45 -27.91
CA ILE A 63 -7.50 -16.53 -28.72
C ILE A 63 -8.27 -16.00 -29.94
N PHE A 64 -8.94 -16.86 -30.70
CA PHE A 64 -9.68 -16.44 -31.91
C PHE A 64 -10.90 -15.57 -31.59
N LEU A 65 -11.60 -15.86 -30.49
CA LEU A 65 -12.75 -15.06 -30.07
C LEU A 65 -12.30 -13.66 -29.63
N TYR A 66 -11.19 -13.56 -28.89
CA TYR A 66 -10.59 -12.30 -28.46
C TYR A 66 -10.08 -11.47 -29.64
N LEU A 67 -9.35 -12.08 -30.58
CA LEU A 67 -8.88 -11.41 -31.81
C LEU A 67 -10.04 -10.91 -32.68
N TYR A 68 -11.06 -11.74 -32.89
CA TYR A 68 -12.25 -11.37 -33.67
C TYR A 68 -12.97 -10.17 -33.01
N TYR A 69 -13.22 -10.25 -31.70
CA TYR A 69 -13.88 -9.19 -30.94
C TYR A 69 -13.07 -7.88 -30.91
N PHE A 70 -11.76 -7.96 -30.69
CA PHE A 70 -10.85 -6.80 -30.63
C PHE A 70 -10.72 -6.09 -31.99
N VAL A 71 -10.53 -6.84 -33.08
CA VAL A 71 -10.38 -6.27 -34.43
C VAL A 71 -11.69 -5.62 -34.89
N TRP A 72 -12.85 -6.21 -34.59
CA TRP A 72 -14.15 -5.63 -34.93
C TRP A 72 -14.45 -4.37 -34.12
N ASN A 73 -14.28 -4.39 -32.79
CA ASN A 73 -14.52 -3.20 -31.95
C ASN A 73 -13.63 -2.02 -32.34
N LYS A 74 -12.35 -2.26 -32.66
CA LYS A 74 -11.43 -1.21 -33.15
C LYS A 74 -11.88 -0.60 -34.48
N ARG A 75 -12.52 -1.39 -35.37
CA ARG A 75 -13.10 -0.91 -36.63
C ARG A 75 -14.38 -0.10 -36.39
N ILE A 76 -15.27 -0.60 -35.54
CA ILE A 76 -16.54 0.05 -35.16
C ILE A 76 -16.26 1.40 -34.50
N PHE A 77 -15.37 1.46 -33.52
CA PHE A 77 -14.96 2.71 -32.85
C PHE A 77 -14.41 3.75 -33.84
N LYS A 78 -13.54 3.33 -34.78
CA LYS A 78 -12.99 4.24 -35.81
C LYS A 78 -14.09 4.80 -36.72
N SER A 79 -15.06 3.98 -37.12
CA SER A 79 -16.21 4.39 -37.94
C SER A 79 -17.15 5.32 -37.17
N LEU A 80 -17.51 4.99 -35.93
CA LEU A 80 -18.35 5.84 -35.06
C LEU A 80 -17.68 7.19 -34.79
N LYS A 81 -16.38 7.22 -34.51
CA LYS A 81 -15.63 8.48 -34.32
C LYS A 81 -15.62 9.33 -35.59
N HIS A 82 -15.47 8.73 -36.76
CA HIS A 82 -15.58 9.45 -38.03
C HIS A 82 -16.99 10.02 -38.24
N LEU A 83 -18.04 9.23 -38.03
CA LEU A 83 -19.44 9.68 -38.15
C LEU A 83 -19.79 10.78 -37.13
N ALA A 84 -19.29 10.70 -35.90
CA ALA A 84 -19.51 11.70 -34.85
C ALA A 84 -18.78 13.04 -35.10
N SER A 85 -17.67 13.04 -35.86
CA SER A 85 -16.86 14.23 -36.14
C SER A 85 -17.04 14.82 -37.55
N ASN A 86 -17.62 14.07 -38.49
CA ASN A 86 -17.81 14.53 -39.86
C ASN A 86 -19.08 15.42 -39.99
N ASN A 87 -18.88 16.71 -40.27
CA ASN A 87 -19.96 17.69 -40.43
C ASN A 87 -20.82 17.47 -41.69
N SER A 88 -20.44 16.61 -42.63
CA SER A 88 -21.29 16.23 -43.76
C SER A 88 -22.25 15.07 -43.44
N SER A 89 -22.21 14.51 -42.22
CA SER A 89 -23.16 13.48 -41.78
C SER A 89 -24.49 14.10 -41.33
N LYS A 90 -25.61 13.41 -41.56
CA LYS A 90 -26.93 13.85 -41.06
C LYS A 90 -26.89 13.97 -39.54
N GLU A 91 -27.40 15.08 -39.00
CA GLU A 91 -27.19 15.44 -37.59
C GLU A 91 -27.66 14.37 -36.59
N ASN A 92 -28.75 13.66 -36.91
CA ASN A 92 -29.24 12.55 -36.09
C ASN A 92 -28.25 11.37 -36.03
N ILE A 93 -27.55 11.07 -37.13
CA ILE A 93 -26.50 10.05 -37.17
C ILE A 93 -25.28 10.51 -36.38
N ARG A 94 -24.92 11.80 -36.47
CA ARG A 94 -23.82 12.39 -35.69
C ARG A 94 -24.11 12.33 -34.19
N LYS A 95 -25.31 12.74 -33.77
CA LYS A 95 -25.81 12.71 -32.38
C LYS A 95 -25.89 11.27 -31.85
N PHE A 96 -26.43 10.33 -32.62
CA PHE A 96 -26.50 8.92 -32.23
C PHE A 96 -25.11 8.28 -32.14
N SER A 97 -24.21 8.55 -33.09
CA SER A 97 -22.83 8.05 -33.05
C SER A 97 -22.05 8.61 -31.86
N LYS A 98 -22.27 9.88 -31.51
CA LYS A 98 -21.70 10.48 -30.30
C LYS A 98 -22.27 9.83 -29.04
N TRP A 99 -23.59 9.73 -28.91
CA TRP A 99 -24.24 9.05 -27.78
C TRP A 99 -23.77 7.60 -27.60
N LEU A 100 -23.51 6.87 -28.69
CA LEU A 100 -22.96 5.50 -28.63
C LEU A 100 -21.50 5.47 -28.16
N LEU A 101 -20.69 6.47 -28.54
CA LEU A 101 -19.33 6.63 -28.01
C LEU A 101 -19.39 6.95 -26.51
N ASP A 102 -20.11 8.01 -26.14
CA ASP A 102 -20.24 8.49 -24.76
C ASP A 102 -20.83 7.39 -23.84
N LYS A 103 -21.76 6.54 -24.32
CA LYS A 103 -22.42 5.50 -23.51
C LYS A 103 -21.76 4.11 -23.52
N TYR A 104 -21.17 3.68 -24.63
CA TYR A 104 -20.63 2.30 -24.74
C TYR A 104 -19.10 2.26 -24.90
N PHE A 105 -18.46 3.38 -25.20
CA PHE A 105 -17.01 3.44 -25.35
C PHE A 105 -16.35 4.27 -24.25
N ASP A 106 -16.91 5.39 -23.78
CA ASP A 106 -16.31 6.13 -22.66
C ASP A 106 -16.44 5.34 -21.34
N GLU A 107 -17.62 4.82 -20.95
CA GLU A 107 -17.74 3.96 -19.75
C GLU A 107 -16.85 2.69 -19.82
N TYR A 108 -16.71 2.10 -21.00
CA TYR A 108 -15.96 0.85 -21.21
C TYR A 108 -14.45 1.09 -21.35
N PHE A 109 -14.01 2.28 -21.79
CA PHE A 109 -12.58 2.63 -21.84
C PHE A 109 -12.08 3.34 -20.56
N ASP A 110 -12.91 4.10 -19.85
CA ASP A 110 -12.57 4.63 -18.51
C ASP A 110 -12.51 3.52 -17.44
N SER A 111 -13.14 2.37 -17.70
CA SER A 111 -12.99 1.14 -16.92
C SER A 111 -12.01 0.12 -17.51
N LEU A 112 -11.35 0.45 -18.64
CA LEU A 112 -10.23 -0.35 -19.12
C LEU A 112 -9.02 -0.10 -18.20
N ILE A 113 -8.89 -1.01 -17.25
CA ILE A 113 -7.62 -1.59 -16.80
C ILE A 113 -6.49 -1.29 -17.80
N LEU A 114 -5.46 -0.59 -17.34
CA LEU A 114 -4.23 -0.45 -18.12
C LEU A 114 -3.53 -1.81 -18.17
N ASP A 115 -3.73 -2.48 -19.29
CA ASP A 115 -2.93 -3.62 -19.73
C ASP A 115 -1.95 -3.18 -20.85
N SER A 116 -1.35 -1.96 -20.87
CA SER A 116 -0.53 -1.55 -22.04
C SER A 116 0.51 -0.41 -22.03
N PHE A 117 1.79 -0.77 -22.08
CA PHE A 117 2.96 -0.12 -22.71
C PHE A 117 4.04 -1.17 -22.98
N PRO A 118 4.55 -1.30 -24.22
CA PRO A 118 5.85 -1.91 -24.43
C PRO A 118 6.93 -0.90 -24.00
N HIS A 119 7.19 -0.79 -22.69
CA HIS A 119 8.39 -0.08 -22.25
C HIS A 119 9.61 -0.93 -22.64
N ASN A 120 10.53 -0.32 -23.38
CA ASN A 120 11.82 -0.88 -23.69
C ASN A 120 12.59 -1.02 -22.36
N MET A 121 12.83 -2.26 -21.92
CA MET A 121 13.50 -2.50 -20.65
C MET A 121 14.97 -2.12 -20.73
N PHE A 122 15.61 -2.44 -21.85
CA PHE A 122 16.91 -1.93 -22.31
C PHE A 122 17.14 -2.34 -23.77
N SER A 123 17.97 -1.59 -24.49
CA SER A 123 18.45 -2.00 -25.82
C SER A 123 19.56 -3.04 -25.68
N TRP A 124 19.43 -4.17 -26.37
CA TRP A 124 20.45 -5.23 -26.38
C TRP A 124 21.74 -4.74 -27.03
N ASP A 125 21.62 -4.02 -28.14
CA ASP A 125 22.76 -3.58 -28.96
C ASP A 125 23.51 -2.38 -28.37
N ASP A 126 22.88 -1.63 -27.45
CA ASP A 126 23.54 -0.54 -26.73
C ASP A 126 24.22 -1.00 -25.42
N ILE A 127 24.06 -2.26 -25.00
CA ILE A 127 24.87 -2.87 -23.93
C ILE A 127 26.18 -3.42 -24.51
N PRO A 128 27.35 -3.22 -23.88
CA PRO A 128 27.61 -2.46 -22.64
C PRO A 128 28.00 -0.99 -22.91
N GLY A 129 27.81 -0.50 -24.14
CA GLY A 129 28.33 0.79 -24.60
C GLY A 129 27.68 2.03 -23.97
N LYS A 130 26.35 2.06 -23.81
CA LYS A 130 25.63 3.23 -23.27
C LYS A 130 25.28 3.06 -21.79
N GLU A 131 25.54 4.11 -21.02
CA GLU A 131 25.21 4.12 -19.60
C GLU A 131 23.69 4.19 -19.37
N ASP A 132 22.94 4.93 -20.19
CA ASP A 132 21.46 4.96 -20.15
C ASP A 132 20.83 3.55 -20.24
N ASP A 133 21.37 2.68 -21.10
CA ASP A 133 20.88 1.32 -21.30
C ASP A 133 21.37 0.35 -20.21
N LYS A 134 22.59 0.56 -19.67
CA LYS A 134 23.03 -0.13 -18.45
C LYS A 134 22.16 0.22 -17.25
N GLU A 135 21.86 1.49 -17.01
CA GLU A 135 20.94 1.91 -15.95
C GLU A 135 19.57 1.24 -16.12
N LYS A 136 19.04 1.25 -17.33
CA LYS A 136 17.79 0.58 -17.71
C LYS A 136 17.82 -0.92 -17.39
N LEU A 137 18.90 -1.62 -17.74
CA LEU A 137 19.12 -3.03 -17.37
C LEU A 137 19.20 -3.22 -15.84
N ARG A 138 19.90 -2.36 -15.10
CA ARG A 138 19.94 -2.41 -13.62
C ARG A 138 18.53 -2.24 -13.04
N LYS A 139 17.80 -1.21 -13.49
CA LYS A 139 16.43 -0.89 -13.09
C LYS A 139 15.49 -2.08 -13.34
N PHE A 140 15.57 -2.70 -14.51
CA PHE A 140 14.83 -3.92 -14.83
C PHE A 140 15.13 -5.08 -13.85
N LEU A 141 16.40 -5.35 -13.56
CA LEU A 141 16.82 -6.45 -12.67
C LEU A 141 16.49 -6.19 -11.19
N MET A 142 16.54 -4.94 -10.73
CA MET A 142 16.09 -4.57 -9.39
C MET A 142 14.57 -4.74 -9.29
N ASP A 143 13.80 -4.07 -10.15
CA ASP A 143 12.34 -3.95 -10.03
C ASP A 143 11.58 -5.26 -10.25
N TYR A 144 11.96 -6.01 -11.30
CA TYR A 144 11.22 -7.20 -11.72
C TYR A 144 11.81 -8.52 -11.24
N ARG A 145 13.03 -8.51 -10.68
CA ARG A 145 13.72 -9.73 -10.18
C ARG A 145 14.24 -9.59 -8.75
N ASN A 146 14.11 -8.42 -8.12
CA ASN A 146 14.57 -8.14 -6.76
C ASN A 146 16.09 -8.34 -6.57
N PHE A 147 16.88 -8.12 -7.62
CA PHE A 147 18.35 -8.27 -7.57
C PHE A 147 19.02 -6.98 -7.09
N GLU A 148 18.82 -6.58 -5.83
CA GLU A 148 19.35 -5.33 -5.25
C GLU A 148 20.87 -5.14 -5.46
N TRP A 149 21.62 -6.24 -5.51
CA TRP A 149 23.08 -6.24 -5.73
C TRP A 149 23.49 -5.62 -7.08
N VAL A 150 22.61 -5.59 -8.09
CA VAL A 150 22.93 -5.08 -9.44
C VAL A 150 23.13 -3.57 -9.52
N LYS A 151 22.75 -2.81 -8.47
CA LYS A 151 22.91 -1.33 -8.39
C LYS A 151 24.33 -0.90 -8.80
N ASN A 152 25.35 -1.63 -8.34
CA ASN A 152 26.78 -1.38 -8.62
C ASN A 152 27.49 -2.58 -9.27
N ALA A 153 26.77 -3.50 -9.91
CA ALA A 153 27.38 -4.66 -10.56
C ALA A 153 28.20 -4.29 -11.81
N GLU A 154 29.20 -5.09 -12.15
CA GLU A 154 29.82 -5.02 -13.47
C GLU A 154 28.88 -5.63 -14.52
N ILE A 155 28.75 -4.97 -15.68
CA ILE A 155 27.93 -5.44 -16.81
C ILE A 155 28.86 -5.55 -18.02
N ARG A 156 29.01 -6.77 -18.53
CA ARG A 156 29.78 -7.08 -19.74
C ARG A 156 28.88 -7.76 -20.77
N LYS A 157 29.29 -7.71 -22.03
CA LYS A 157 28.70 -8.51 -23.11
C LYS A 157 29.82 -9.32 -23.77
N SER A 158 29.52 -10.54 -24.20
CA SER A 158 30.48 -11.43 -24.86
C SER A 158 30.76 -10.97 -26.29
N ASP A 159 31.96 -11.31 -26.80
CA ASP A 159 32.44 -10.89 -28.13
C ASP A 159 31.59 -11.45 -29.30
N ASP A 160 30.82 -12.51 -29.05
CA ASP A 160 29.86 -13.09 -30.00
C ASP A 160 28.51 -12.34 -30.04
N ASP A 161 28.31 -11.32 -29.19
CA ASP A 161 27.07 -10.57 -28.97
C ASP A 161 25.88 -11.42 -28.45
N ILE A 162 26.11 -12.66 -27.99
CA ILE A 162 25.06 -13.61 -27.56
C ILE A 162 24.73 -13.50 -26.06
N THR A 163 25.67 -13.10 -25.21
CA THR A 163 25.50 -13.16 -23.74
C THR A 163 25.85 -11.83 -23.07
N ILE A 164 24.96 -11.34 -22.19
CA ILE A 164 25.24 -10.26 -21.25
C ILE A 164 25.47 -10.90 -19.88
N SER A 165 26.64 -10.68 -19.28
CA SER A 165 26.99 -11.14 -17.93
C SER A 165 26.95 -9.96 -16.96
N ILE A 166 26.20 -10.12 -15.87
CA ILE A 166 26.10 -9.17 -14.76
C ILE A 166 26.70 -9.84 -13.52
N SER A 167 27.66 -9.21 -12.85
CA SER A 167 28.29 -9.80 -11.66
C SER A 167 28.71 -8.78 -10.61
N LYS A 168 28.67 -9.19 -9.34
CA LYS A 168 29.19 -8.44 -8.21
C LYS A 168 29.54 -9.38 -7.06
N ASP A 169 30.79 -9.32 -6.59
CA ASP A 169 31.29 -10.13 -5.47
C ASP A 169 31.06 -11.65 -5.66
N LYS A 170 29.97 -12.20 -5.11
CA LYS A 170 29.57 -13.62 -5.24
C LYS A 170 28.25 -13.82 -5.98
N ASP A 171 27.58 -12.73 -6.36
CA ASP A 171 26.30 -12.76 -7.07
C ASP A 171 26.52 -12.54 -8.57
N SER A 172 25.79 -13.29 -9.38
CA SER A 172 25.87 -13.24 -10.83
C SER A 172 24.52 -13.53 -11.48
N ALA A 173 24.32 -12.98 -12.67
CA ALA A 173 23.20 -13.28 -13.55
C ALA A 173 23.66 -13.16 -15.01
N GLU A 174 23.10 -13.98 -15.88
CA GLU A 174 23.42 -13.99 -17.32
C GLU A 174 22.14 -13.84 -18.14
N ILE A 175 22.16 -13.01 -19.17
CA ILE A 175 21.09 -12.92 -20.16
C ILE A 175 21.63 -13.42 -21.49
N LYS A 176 21.07 -14.52 -22.01
CA LYS A 176 21.52 -15.16 -23.24
C LYS A 176 20.48 -15.05 -24.35
N MET A 177 20.88 -14.52 -25.50
CA MET A 177 20.07 -14.47 -26.71
C MET A 177 19.86 -15.88 -27.28
N VAL A 178 18.63 -16.22 -27.68
CA VAL A 178 18.33 -17.48 -28.38
C VAL A 178 18.59 -17.31 -29.87
N GLU A 179 18.99 -18.38 -30.57
CA GLU A 179 19.46 -18.36 -31.98
C GLU A 179 18.52 -17.62 -32.95
N ASN A 180 17.20 -17.73 -32.76
CA ASN A 180 16.21 -17.07 -33.62
C ASN A 180 16.00 -15.57 -33.31
N LYS A 181 16.65 -15.04 -32.26
CA LYS A 181 16.54 -13.65 -31.78
C LYS A 181 15.12 -13.18 -31.45
N GLU A 182 14.18 -14.10 -31.23
CA GLU A 182 12.80 -13.77 -30.79
C GLU A 182 12.71 -13.64 -29.26
N LYS A 183 13.61 -14.30 -28.53
CA LYS A 183 13.68 -14.27 -27.07
C LYS A 183 15.12 -14.31 -26.54
N ALA A 184 15.29 -13.84 -25.31
CA ALA A 184 16.49 -14.03 -24.51
C ALA A 184 16.12 -14.68 -23.18
N ILE A 185 17.06 -15.38 -22.54
CA ILE A 185 16.84 -16.10 -21.28
C ILE A 185 17.74 -15.47 -20.22
N LEU A 186 17.14 -14.88 -19.19
CA LEU A 186 17.84 -14.49 -17.97
C LEU A 186 17.99 -15.71 -17.05
N THR A 187 19.19 -15.97 -16.57
CA THR A 187 19.51 -17.03 -15.59
C THR A 187 20.18 -16.39 -14.39
N ASP A 188 19.72 -16.71 -13.18
CA ASP A 188 20.37 -16.26 -11.94
C ASP A 188 21.39 -17.29 -11.40
N LYS A 189 22.14 -16.90 -10.36
CA LYS A 189 23.16 -17.73 -9.71
C LYS A 189 22.65 -19.09 -9.20
N ASP A 190 21.36 -19.18 -8.90
CA ASP A 190 20.71 -20.38 -8.38
C ASP A 190 20.17 -21.27 -9.53
N GLY A 191 20.39 -20.86 -10.78
CA GLY A 191 20.01 -21.57 -12.00
C GLY A 191 18.57 -21.35 -12.43
N LYS A 192 17.83 -20.42 -11.81
CA LYS A 192 16.44 -20.13 -12.19
C LYS A 192 16.40 -19.25 -13.44
N THR A 193 15.65 -19.70 -14.43
CA THR A 193 15.56 -19.10 -15.78
C THR A 193 14.27 -18.32 -15.98
N TYR A 194 14.35 -17.19 -16.68
CA TYR A 194 13.22 -16.34 -17.04
C TYR A 194 13.30 -15.97 -18.53
N ASP A 195 12.25 -16.25 -19.29
CA ASP A 195 12.15 -15.83 -20.69
C ASP A 195 11.90 -14.31 -20.78
N LEU A 196 12.57 -13.66 -21.73
CA LEU A 196 12.50 -12.24 -22.04
C LEU A 196 12.18 -12.09 -23.53
N LYS A 197 11.30 -11.16 -23.86
CA LYS A 197 10.84 -10.94 -25.23
C LYS A 197 11.77 -9.99 -25.97
N VAL A 198 12.26 -10.39 -27.14
CA VAL A 198 13.09 -9.54 -27.99
C VAL A 198 12.22 -8.93 -29.09
N LYS A 199 12.49 -7.68 -29.47
CA LYS A 199 11.98 -7.10 -30.72
C LYS A 199 13.06 -6.26 -31.39
N GLU A 200 13.06 -6.28 -32.71
CA GLU A 200 13.83 -5.33 -33.50
C GLU A 200 13.01 -4.05 -33.73
N GLU A 201 13.54 -2.89 -33.32
CA GLU A 201 12.96 -1.57 -33.58
C GLU A 201 14.04 -0.63 -34.13
N LYS A 202 13.81 -0.04 -35.30
CA LYS A 202 14.76 0.85 -36.01
C LYS A 202 16.14 0.24 -36.27
N GLY A 203 16.20 -1.06 -36.57
CA GLY A 203 17.45 -1.78 -36.81
C GLY A 203 18.25 -2.08 -35.54
N LYS A 204 17.60 -2.08 -34.37
CA LYS A 204 18.19 -2.47 -33.09
C LYS A 204 17.36 -3.51 -32.36
N LEU A 205 18.01 -4.48 -31.74
CA LEU A 205 17.39 -5.42 -30.82
C LEU A 205 17.16 -4.75 -29.45
N ASN A 206 15.95 -4.92 -28.95
CA ASN A 206 15.51 -4.36 -27.68
C ASN A 206 14.81 -5.44 -26.85
N ILE A 207 15.05 -5.42 -25.54
CA ILE A 207 14.47 -6.36 -24.60
C ILE A 207 13.20 -5.76 -23.98
N TYR A 208 12.16 -6.59 -23.91
CA TYR A 208 10.88 -6.32 -23.28
C TYR A 208 10.60 -7.46 -22.30
N HIS A 209 9.88 -7.16 -21.22
CA HIS A 209 9.32 -8.21 -20.38
C HIS A 209 8.25 -8.99 -21.17
N GLU A 210 8.14 -10.30 -20.94
CA GLU A 210 7.31 -11.19 -21.75
C GLU A 210 5.81 -10.87 -21.64
N GLU A 211 5.39 -10.38 -20.46
CA GLU A 211 4.04 -9.87 -20.17
C GLU A 211 3.84 -8.46 -20.72
N GLY A 212 4.26 -8.23 -21.96
CA GLY A 212 4.13 -6.97 -22.68
C GLY A 212 2.69 -6.64 -23.08
N PHE A 213 1.87 -6.24 -22.10
CA PHE A 213 1.13 -4.97 -22.10
C PHE A 213 0.77 -4.43 -23.53
N THR A 214 -0.47 -4.62 -24.04
CA THR A 214 -1.06 -3.98 -25.27
C THR A 214 -2.56 -3.61 -25.09
N ALA A 215 -3.16 -2.52 -25.60
CA ALA A 215 -2.73 -1.57 -26.65
C ALA A 215 -3.16 -0.06 -26.44
N LEU A 216 -3.40 0.66 -27.55
CA LEU A 216 -3.39 2.14 -27.72
C LEU A 216 -4.43 3.01 -26.96
N VAL A 217 -4.03 4.25 -26.63
CA VAL A 217 -4.89 5.47 -26.61
C VAL A 217 -4.25 6.62 -27.42
N GLN A 218 -5.06 7.52 -27.96
CA GLN A 218 -4.67 8.53 -28.96
C GLN A 218 -4.04 9.79 -28.35
N GLY A 219 -2.72 9.98 -28.54
CA GLY A 219 -2.12 11.30 -28.78
C GLY A 219 -2.30 12.38 -27.71
N LYS A 220 -2.49 12.02 -26.44
CA LYS A 220 -2.45 12.94 -25.30
C LYS A 220 -1.42 12.46 -24.28
N SER A 221 -0.77 13.41 -23.60
CA SER A 221 0.31 13.16 -22.64
C SER A 221 -0.15 12.30 -21.45
N TYR A 222 0.72 11.37 -21.02
CA TYR A 222 0.48 10.47 -19.88
C TYR A 222 0.42 11.15 -18.51
N LYS A 223 0.65 12.46 -18.43
CA LYS A 223 0.65 13.22 -17.17
C LYS A 223 -0.64 13.14 -16.33
N ASN A 224 -1.74 12.58 -16.83
CA ASN A 224 -2.99 12.41 -16.06
C ASN A 224 -3.87 11.23 -16.56
N LYS A 225 -3.86 10.09 -15.83
CA LYS A 225 -4.76 8.88 -15.88
C LYS A 225 -4.44 7.78 -16.93
N PRO A 226 -4.88 6.51 -16.72
CA PRO A 226 -5.47 5.89 -15.50
C PRO A 226 -4.44 5.30 -14.52
N VAL A 227 -4.90 4.75 -13.38
CA VAL A 227 -4.01 4.44 -12.22
C VAL A 227 -4.13 3.02 -11.63
N PHE A 228 -5.06 2.18 -12.11
CA PHE A 228 -4.98 0.75 -11.85
C PHE A 228 -3.97 0.11 -12.79
N ILE A 229 -3.07 -0.70 -12.24
CA ILE A 229 -2.11 -1.53 -12.99
C ILE A 229 -2.20 -2.98 -12.56
N ARG A 230 -1.68 -3.88 -13.39
CA ARG A 230 -1.48 -5.30 -13.03
C ARG A 230 -0.64 -5.44 -11.76
N ARG A 231 -1.03 -6.36 -10.88
CA ARG A 231 -0.36 -6.62 -9.60
C ARG A 231 1.11 -7.00 -9.80
N GLU A 232 1.39 -7.82 -10.81
CA GLU A 232 2.73 -8.23 -11.25
C GLU A 232 3.64 -7.06 -11.68
N HIS A 233 3.09 -5.87 -11.88
CA HIS A 233 3.84 -4.67 -12.26
C HIS A 233 3.93 -3.62 -11.14
N LEU A 234 3.36 -3.86 -9.96
CA LEU A 234 3.41 -2.91 -8.84
C LEU A 234 4.84 -2.58 -8.37
N MET A 235 5.81 -3.45 -8.67
CA MET A 235 7.24 -3.26 -8.34
C MET A 235 8.06 -2.56 -9.42
N ALA A 236 7.45 -2.13 -10.53
CA ALA A 236 8.12 -1.41 -11.61
C ALA A 236 8.46 0.06 -11.22
N LYS A 237 9.05 0.28 -10.03
CA LYS A 237 9.24 1.58 -9.38
C LYS A 237 9.92 2.59 -10.31
N ASN A 238 10.91 2.16 -11.10
CA ASN A 238 11.66 3.01 -12.05
C ASN A 238 10.89 3.35 -13.33
N PHE A 239 9.80 2.64 -13.63
CA PHE A 239 8.97 2.83 -14.83
C PHE A 239 7.62 3.49 -14.51
N LEU A 240 7.29 3.65 -13.23
CA LEU A 240 6.02 4.17 -12.72
C LEU A 240 6.23 5.58 -12.14
N GLU A 241 5.67 6.59 -12.80
CA GLU A 241 5.85 7.99 -12.40
C GLU A 241 5.24 8.26 -11.00
N SER A 242 6.03 8.91 -10.14
CA SER A 242 5.65 9.21 -8.74
C SER A 242 5.25 7.96 -7.93
N TRP A 243 5.89 6.82 -8.15
CA TRP A 243 5.70 5.61 -7.34
C TRP A 243 5.89 5.91 -5.85
N ALA A 244 4.99 5.39 -5.02
CA ALA A 244 4.98 5.60 -3.56
C ALA A 244 4.57 4.36 -2.75
N PHE A 245 3.98 3.33 -3.36
CA PHE A 245 3.61 2.07 -2.69
C PHE A 245 3.28 0.98 -3.72
N SER A 246 3.07 -0.26 -3.24
CA SER A 246 2.65 -1.44 -4.00
C SER A 246 1.39 -2.03 -3.34
N VAL A 247 0.22 -1.46 -3.64
CA VAL A 247 -1.06 -1.85 -3.03
C VAL A 247 -1.93 -2.62 -4.02
N VAL A 248 -2.28 -3.86 -3.67
CA VAL A 248 -3.29 -4.69 -4.36
C VAL A 248 -4.69 -4.14 -4.10
N VAL A 249 -5.59 -4.28 -5.06
CA VAL A 249 -7.00 -3.88 -4.93
C VAL A 249 -7.86 -5.12 -5.01
N LEU A 250 -8.66 -5.34 -3.97
CA LEU A 250 -9.51 -6.50 -3.76
C LEU A 250 -10.90 -6.27 -4.32
N PHE A 251 -11.36 -7.20 -5.16
CA PHE A 251 -12.70 -7.24 -5.74
C PHE A 251 -13.46 -8.55 -5.41
N ASN A 252 -12.84 -9.44 -4.63
CA ASN A 252 -13.43 -10.68 -4.15
C ASN A 252 -14.23 -10.49 -2.84
N GLU A 253 -14.88 -11.56 -2.40
CA GLU A 253 -15.40 -11.65 -1.05
C GLU A 253 -14.27 -12.01 -0.08
N LEU A 254 -14.09 -11.19 0.95
CA LEU A 254 -13.31 -11.50 2.14
C LEU A 254 -14.25 -12.06 3.21
N LYS A 255 -13.70 -12.72 4.24
CA LYS A 255 -14.50 -13.28 5.33
C LYS A 255 -13.88 -12.96 6.69
N ILE A 256 -14.69 -12.48 7.64
CA ILE A 256 -14.33 -12.49 9.07
C ILE A 256 -15.02 -13.68 9.73
N THR A 257 -14.30 -14.47 10.54
CA THR A 257 -14.88 -15.60 11.29
C THR A 257 -14.60 -15.47 12.79
N ARG A 258 -15.60 -15.78 13.62
CA ARG A 258 -15.44 -15.98 15.06
C ARG A 258 -15.02 -17.42 15.34
N ARG A 259 -13.96 -17.60 16.11
CA ARG A 259 -13.31 -18.88 16.42
C ARG A 259 -13.03 -18.98 17.93
N GLY A 260 -12.59 -20.16 18.38
CA GLY A 260 -12.30 -20.40 19.80
C GLY A 260 -13.48 -20.97 20.59
N LYS A 261 -13.22 -21.43 21.83
CA LYS A 261 -14.20 -22.16 22.65
C LYS A 261 -15.41 -21.31 23.09
N LYS A 262 -15.34 -19.98 22.93
CA LYS A 262 -16.43 -19.04 23.21
C LYS A 262 -16.73 -18.09 22.05
N GLY A 263 -16.18 -18.32 20.85
CA GLY A 263 -16.20 -17.32 19.78
C GLY A 263 -15.34 -16.09 20.09
N ASP A 264 -14.30 -16.28 20.91
CA ASP A 264 -13.46 -15.25 21.52
C ASP A 264 -12.20 -14.88 20.71
N LYS A 265 -11.99 -15.51 19.55
CA LYS A 265 -11.00 -15.12 18.54
C LYS A 265 -11.68 -14.68 17.24
N PHE A 266 -11.05 -13.78 16.49
CA PHE A 266 -11.52 -13.28 15.18
C PHE A 266 -10.46 -13.51 14.10
N ARG A 267 -10.84 -14.13 12.97
CA ARG A 267 -9.96 -14.28 11.80
C ARG A 267 -10.47 -13.51 10.60
N LEU A 268 -9.64 -12.63 10.04
CA LEU A 268 -9.84 -12.09 8.70
C LEU A 268 -9.16 -13.02 7.67
N GLU A 269 -9.91 -13.50 6.69
CA GLU A 269 -9.42 -14.34 5.59
C GLU A 269 -9.36 -13.49 4.31
N VAL A 270 -8.15 -13.33 3.76
CA VAL A 270 -7.85 -12.55 2.54
C VAL A 270 -7.27 -13.50 1.49
N ASP A 271 -7.91 -13.60 0.31
CA ASP A 271 -7.38 -14.39 -0.80
C ASP A 271 -6.91 -13.48 -1.93
N LEU A 272 -5.62 -13.60 -2.27
CA LEU A 272 -4.96 -12.80 -3.30
C LEU A 272 -4.87 -13.55 -4.64
N ARG A 273 -5.22 -14.84 -4.73
CA ARG A 273 -4.93 -15.66 -5.92
C ARG A 273 -5.55 -15.08 -7.19
N ASP A 274 -6.84 -14.78 -7.14
CA ASP A 274 -7.62 -14.17 -8.24
C ASP A 274 -7.61 -12.63 -8.23
N GLN A 275 -6.68 -11.98 -7.51
CA GLN A 275 -6.57 -10.52 -7.43
C GLN A 275 -5.45 -10.00 -8.34
N PHE A 276 -5.85 -9.42 -9.47
CA PHE A 276 -4.95 -9.09 -10.59
C PHE A 276 -4.52 -7.63 -10.66
N TYR A 277 -5.09 -6.73 -9.85
CA TYR A 277 -4.86 -5.28 -9.97
C TYR A 277 -4.39 -4.63 -8.68
N GLY A 278 -3.79 -3.45 -8.84
CA GLY A 278 -3.36 -2.60 -7.74
C GLY A 278 -3.16 -1.15 -8.15
N ILE A 279 -2.83 -0.32 -7.15
CA ILE A 279 -2.46 1.09 -7.28
C ILE A 279 -1.07 1.31 -6.65
N TYR A 280 -0.34 2.31 -7.16
CA TYR A 280 1.07 2.51 -6.80
C TYR A 280 1.43 3.93 -6.33
N ASN A 281 0.50 4.87 -6.36
CA ASN A 281 0.70 6.25 -5.92
C ASN A 281 -0.61 6.92 -5.47
N ASN A 282 -0.53 8.12 -4.88
CA ASN A 282 -1.70 8.83 -4.34
C ASN A 282 -2.74 9.18 -5.41
N ALA A 283 -2.35 9.41 -6.67
CA ALA A 283 -3.31 9.57 -7.77
C ALA A 283 -4.21 8.33 -7.95
N GLY A 284 -3.77 7.15 -7.51
CA GLY A 284 -4.57 5.92 -7.49
C GLY A 284 -5.60 5.88 -6.38
N LYS A 285 -5.26 6.40 -5.18
CA LYS A 285 -6.22 6.63 -4.10
C LYS A 285 -7.26 7.66 -4.55
N ASP A 286 -6.81 8.76 -5.16
CA ASP A 286 -7.70 9.79 -5.71
C ASP A 286 -8.58 9.24 -6.85
N PHE A 287 -8.06 8.36 -7.71
CA PHE A 287 -8.86 7.71 -8.74
C PHE A 287 -9.96 6.83 -8.13
N MET A 288 -9.66 6.02 -7.12
CA MET A 288 -10.67 5.22 -6.41
C MET A 288 -11.71 6.13 -5.73
N ALA A 289 -11.27 7.15 -5.00
CA ALA A 289 -12.17 8.12 -4.36
C ALA A 289 -13.10 8.80 -5.38
N ASN A 290 -12.56 9.30 -6.49
CA ASN A 290 -13.37 9.93 -7.54
C ASN A 290 -14.25 8.94 -8.32
N LYS A 291 -13.90 7.65 -8.42
CA LYS A 291 -14.69 6.65 -9.15
C LYS A 291 -15.84 6.06 -8.33
N PHE A 292 -15.67 5.95 -7.01
CA PHE A 292 -16.63 5.29 -6.12
C PHE A 292 -17.37 6.26 -5.19
N LEU A 293 -16.68 7.26 -4.61
CA LEU A 293 -17.31 8.25 -3.73
C LEU A 293 -17.97 9.41 -4.48
N LYS A 294 -17.85 9.47 -5.81
CA LYS A 294 -18.51 10.51 -6.63
C LYS A 294 -19.37 9.94 -7.75
N ASN A 295 -20.41 10.67 -8.10
CA ASN A 295 -21.30 10.38 -9.22
C ASN A 295 -20.76 10.95 -10.56
N GLU A 296 -21.49 10.75 -11.65
CA GLU A 296 -21.12 11.24 -13.00
C GLU A 296 -20.96 12.78 -13.08
N ASN A 297 -21.65 13.53 -12.21
CA ASN A 297 -21.55 14.99 -12.13
C ASN A 297 -20.36 15.46 -11.27
N GLY A 298 -19.68 14.55 -10.57
CA GLY A 298 -18.60 14.86 -9.61
C GLY A 298 -19.07 15.21 -8.20
N GLU A 299 -20.37 15.06 -7.91
CA GLU A 299 -20.98 15.22 -6.57
C GLU A 299 -20.84 13.92 -5.77
N GLU A 300 -21.16 13.91 -4.47
CA GLU A 300 -21.06 12.70 -3.64
C GLU A 300 -21.97 11.56 -4.14
N ASN A 301 -21.44 10.32 -4.12
CA ASN A 301 -22.20 9.12 -4.48
C ASN A 301 -22.90 8.57 -3.23
N ASP A 302 -24.05 9.16 -2.89
CA ASP A 302 -24.86 8.79 -1.73
C ASP A 302 -25.14 7.28 -1.63
N ILE A 303 -25.35 6.60 -2.77
CA ILE A 303 -25.63 5.16 -2.83
C ILE A 303 -24.40 4.34 -2.38
N TYR A 304 -23.21 4.68 -2.88
CA TYR A 304 -21.97 4.03 -2.44
C TYR A 304 -21.66 4.36 -0.99
N ILE A 305 -21.73 5.64 -0.62
CA ILE A 305 -21.36 6.14 0.72
C ILE A 305 -22.27 5.52 1.80
N THR A 306 -23.57 5.39 1.52
CA THR A 306 -24.53 4.72 2.42
C THR A 306 -24.16 3.24 2.58
N ARG A 307 -23.94 2.52 1.49
CA ARG A 307 -23.54 1.10 1.51
C ARG A 307 -22.21 0.88 2.26
N ALA A 308 -21.24 1.78 2.08
CA ALA A 308 -19.95 1.74 2.76
C ALA A 308 -20.10 1.98 4.28
N LYS A 309 -20.96 2.92 4.70
CA LYS A 309 -21.32 3.16 6.11
C LYS A 309 -22.04 1.96 6.73
N GLU A 310 -23.03 1.40 6.03
CA GLU A 310 -23.75 0.19 6.46
C GLU A 310 -22.80 -0.98 6.66
N LYS A 311 -21.90 -1.23 5.69
CA LYS A 311 -20.90 -2.30 5.78
C LYS A 311 -19.87 -2.05 6.89
N ALA A 312 -19.43 -0.81 7.11
CA ALA A 312 -18.54 -0.46 8.22
C ALA A 312 -19.21 -0.79 9.57
N LYS A 313 -20.45 -0.34 9.76
CA LYS A 313 -21.23 -0.64 10.97
C LYS A 313 -21.46 -2.15 11.16
N GLU A 314 -21.75 -2.88 10.09
CA GLU A 314 -21.93 -4.34 10.16
C GLU A 314 -20.66 -5.06 10.63
N ILE A 315 -19.48 -4.57 10.22
CA ILE A 315 -18.18 -5.07 10.68
C ILE A 315 -17.96 -4.71 12.17
N GLU A 316 -18.28 -3.49 12.57
CA GLU A 316 -18.20 -3.04 13.98
C GLU A 316 -19.10 -3.89 14.89
N ASP A 317 -20.39 -4.04 14.55
CA ASP A 317 -21.36 -4.88 15.28
C ASP A 317 -20.91 -6.36 15.36
N PHE A 318 -20.29 -6.86 14.29
CA PHE A 318 -19.74 -8.22 14.27
C PHE A 318 -18.48 -8.38 15.14
N LEU A 319 -17.66 -7.35 15.29
CA LEU A 319 -16.55 -7.37 16.24
C LEU A 319 -17.05 -7.14 17.68
N GLU A 320 -18.08 -6.30 17.89
CA GLU A 320 -18.69 -6.05 19.21
C GLU A 320 -19.33 -7.25 19.88
N GLY A 321 -19.73 -8.28 19.11
CA GLY A 321 -20.51 -9.38 19.67
C GLY A 321 -22.01 -9.07 19.76
N THR A 322 -22.45 -7.90 19.30
CA THR A 322 -23.86 -7.54 19.14
C THR A 322 -24.50 -8.32 17.99
N ASP A 323 -23.73 -8.63 16.94
CA ASP A 323 -24.09 -9.64 15.96
C ASP A 323 -23.96 -11.07 16.55
N SER A 324 -24.83 -11.99 16.13
CA SER A 324 -24.81 -13.41 16.56
C SER A 324 -24.17 -14.38 15.56
N ARG A 325 -23.81 -13.91 14.36
CA ARG A 325 -23.19 -14.71 13.30
C ARG A 325 -21.81 -15.24 13.72
N ILE A 326 -21.46 -16.40 13.17
CA ILE A 326 -20.12 -17.00 13.30
C ILE A 326 -19.21 -16.53 12.15
N GLU A 327 -19.77 -16.20 10.99
CA GLU A 327 -19.03 -15.70 9.83
C GLU A 327 -19.71 -14.45 9.24
N LEU A 328 -18.90 -13.46 8.84
CA LEU A 328 -19.31 -12.23 8.17
C LEU A 328 -18.60 -12.14 6.80
N PRO A 329 -19.34 -12.24 5.68
CA PRO A 329 -18.80 -11.96 4.36
C PRO A 329 -18.71 -10.45 4.07
N ILE A 330 -17.58 -10.03 3.50
CA ILE A 330 -17.30 -8.67 3.06
C ILE A 330 -17.05 -8.71 1.55
N ASN A 331 -18.10 -8.41 0.78
CA ASN A 331 -18.04 -8.41 -0.68
C ASN A 331 -17.37 -7.12 -1.19
N ALA A 332 -16.08 -7.21 -1.56
CA ALA A 332 -15.34 -6.06 -2.08
C ALA A 332 -15.60 -5.76 -3.57
N ARG A 333 -16.49 -6.49 -4.25
CA ARG A 333 -16.82 -6.21 -5.66
C ARG A 333 -17.46 -4.83 -5.87
N ASP A 334 -18.36 -4.47 -4.97
CA ASP A 334 -19.14 -3.22 -5.03
C ASP A 334 -18.59 -2.13 -4.09
N THR A 335 -17.71 -2.51 -3.15
CA THR A 335 -16.97 -1.63 -2.24
C THR A 335 -15.51 -2.11 -2.17
N PRO A 336 -14.68 -1.79 -3.18
CA PRO A 336 -13.33 -2.34 -3.30
C PRO A 336 -12.45 -1.96 -2.13
N LEU A 337 -11.54 -2.86 -1.76
CA LEU A 337 -10.63 -2.66 -0.63
C LEU A 337 -9.18 -2.67 -1.12
N ARG A 338 -8.31 -1.95 -0.42
CA ARG A 338 -6.88 -1.80 -0.67
C ARG A 338 -6.14 -2.71 0.30
N TRP A 339 -5.13 -3.41 -0.22
CA TRP A 339 -4.37 -4.40 0.52
C TRP A 339 -2.86 -4.33 0.16
N ALA A 340 -1.91 -4.29 1.08
CA ALA A 340 -2.05 -4.25 2.53
C ALA A 340 -1.63 -2.88 3.07
N SER A 341 -2.27 -2.44 4.15
CA SER A 341 -1.65 -1.50 5.09
C SER A 341 -1.34 -2.24 6.39
N GLY A 342 -0.30 -1.83 7.11
CA GLY A 342 0.04 -2.42 8.38
C GLY A 342 1.15 -1.71 9.12
N GLY A 343 1.27 -2.04 10.41
CA GLY A 343 2.12 -1.29 11.32
C GLY A 343 2.22 -1.90 12.72
N VAL A 344 2.74 -1.11 13.65
CA VAL A 344 2.89 -1.47 15.07
C VAL A 344 2.32 -0.36 15.95
N LEU A 345 1.58 -0.76 16.99
CA LEU A 345 1.33 0.10 18.15
C LEU A 345 2.44 -0.13 19.17
N PRO A 346 3.40 0.80 19.34
CA PRO A 346 4.44 0.66 20.34
C PRO A 346 3.91 1.11 21.69
N ILE A 347 4.24 0.36 22.73
CA ILE A 347 3.87 0.65 24.11
C ILE A 347 5.14 0.76 24.96
N ALA A 348 5.55 1.98 25.27
CA ALA A 348 6.68 2.21 26.15
C ALA A 348 6.26 1.97 27.60
N HIS A 349 7.02 1.18 28.35
CA HIS A 349 7.00 1.20 29.81
C HIS A 349 8.08 2.18 30.28
N TRP A 350 7.63 3.29 30.89
CA TRP A 350 8.46 4.44 31.26
C TRP A 350 7.88 5.10 32.51
N LYS A 351 8.73 5.41 33.49
CA LYS A 351 8.34 6.01 34.78
C LYS A 351 7.15 5.29 35.44
N GLU A 352 7.28 3.97 35.58
CA GLU A 352 6.28 3.05 36.16
C GLU A 352 4.92 2.98 35.41
N ASN A 353 4.80 3.66 34.27
CA ASN A 353 3.57 3.82 33.50
C ASN A 353 3.71 3.21 32.10
N TYR A 354 2.57 2.84 31.50
CA TYR A 354 2.48 2.36 30.12
C TYR A 354 1.93 3.47 29.22
N TRP A 355 2.62 3.72 28.11
CA TRP A 355 2.34 4.81 27.19
C TRP A 355 2.22 4.29 25.76
N TYR A 356 1.14 4.64 25.06
CA TYR A 356 1.07 4.49 23.62
C TYR A 356 2.00 5.52 22.97
N VAL A 357 2.86 5.05 22.07
CA VAL A 357 3.78 5.90 21.29
C VAL A 357 3.09 6.26 19.96
N LEU A 358 2.83 7.55 19.76
CA LEU A 358 2.11 8.10 18.62
C LEU A 358 2.91 9.21 17.95
N PHE A 359 2.74 9.42 16.65
CA PHE A 359 3.47 10.39 15.84
C PHE A 359 2.52 11.44 15.28
N PHE A 360 2.90 12.71 15.28
CA PHE A 360 2.04 13.74 14.70
C PHE A 360 2.02 13.64 13.17
N ARG A 361 0.83 13.65 12.58
CA ARG A 361 0.65 13.61 11.13
C ARG A 361 0.13 14.96 10.64
N GLY A 362 1.04 15.80 10.15
CA GLY A 362 0.73 17.12 9.58
C GLY A 362 0.00 17.12 8.22
N ILE A 363 -0.34 15.94 7.68
CA ILE A 363 -1.04 15.75 6.40
C ILE A 363 -2.34 14.97 6.58
N LYS A 364 -3.32 15.18 5.68
CA LYS A 364 -4.65 14.54 5.80
C LYS A 364 -4.59 13.00 5.95
N PRO A 365 -5.40 12.38 6.81
CA PRO A 365 -6.19 13.02 7.87
C PRO A 365 -5.27 13.51 9.01
N VAL A 366 -5.39 14.78 9.40
CA VAL A 366 -4.48 15.42 10.37
C VAL A 366 -4.82 14.98 11.80
N GLY A 367 -3.79 14.56 12.56
CA GLY A 367 -3.92 14.13 13.95
C GLY A 367 -2.73 13.28 14.42
N TRP A 368 -2.87 12.63 15.56
CA TRP A 368 -1.92 11.62 16.06
C TRP A 368 -2.15 10.29 15.36
N ASN A 369 -1.12 9.84 14.66
CA ASN A 369 -1.04 8.54 14.02
C ASN A 369 -0.13 7.59 14.83
N MET A 370 0.01 6.37 14.35
CA MET A 370 0.91 5.34 14.86
C MET A 370 1.79 4.83 13.71
N ALA A 371 2.87 4.10 14.02
CA ALA A 371 3.75 3.54 12.99
C ALA A 371 2.98 2.58 12.07
N ASN A 372 2.66 3.01 10.86
CA ASN A 372 1.74 2.32 9.95
C ASN A 372 1.74 2.94 8.54
N GLY A 373 2.11 2.12 7.55
CA GLY A 373 2.12 2.49 6.15
C GLY A 373 1.55 1.38 5.24
N ALA A 374 1.84 1.50 3.95
CA ALA A 374 1.32 0.62 2.91
C ALA A 374 2.40 -0.33 2.40
N SER A 375 2.03 -1.51 1.93
CA SER A 375 2.97 -2.46 1.35
C SER A 375 3.79 -1.85 0.21
N GLU A 376 5.11 -1.95 0.30
CA GLU A 376 6.10 -1.41 -0.63
C GLU A 376 6.75 -2.47 -1.52
N THR A 377 6.58 -3.74 -1.17
CA THR A 377 7.16 -4.91 -1.87
C THR A 377 6.10 -5.97 -2.18
N THR A 378 6.38 -6.86 -3.15
CA THR A 378 5.48 -8.00 -3.42
C THR A 378 5.41 -9.02 -2.29
N GLU A 379 6.38 -9.01 -1.37
CA GLU A 379 6.36 -9.91 -0.23
C GLU A 379 5.56 -9.31 0.94
N GLU A 380 5.59 -8.00 1.15
CA GLU A 380 4.86 -7.33 2.23
C GLU A 380 3.35 -7.54 2.20
N TYR A 381 2.70 -7.53 1.02
CA TYR A 381 1.27 -7.82 0.93
C TYR A 381 0.92 -9.32 1.05
N LYS A 382 1.92 -10.23 1.06
CA LYS A 382 1.72 -11.66 1.34
C LYS A 382 2.06 -12.00 2.80
N ASN A 383 3.16 -11.43 3.29
CA ASN A 383 3.68 -11.55 4.64
C ASN A 383 3.68 -10.19 5.33
N LEU A 384 2.60 -9.93 6.06
CA LEU A 384 2.39 -8.66 6.77
C LEU A 384 3.43 -8.43 7.87
N SER A 385 4.12 -9.47 8.34
CA SER A 385 5.19 -9.32 9.33
C SER A 385 6.32 -8.44 8.79
N ASN A 386 6.67 -8.59 7.50
CA ASN A 386 7.68 -7.75 6.86
C ASN A 386 7.24 -6.28 6.82
N LEU A 387 5.96 -6.03 6.52
CA LEU A 387 5.37 -4.70 6.46
C LEU A 387 5.39 -4.03 7.84
N MET A 388 4.78 -4.66 8.84
CA MET A 388 4.71 -4.11 10.21
C MET A 388 6.10 -3.83 10.79
N VAL A 389 7.07 -4.70 10.53
CA VAL A 389 8.45 -4.52 11.01
C VAL A 389 9.15 -3.40 10.27
N ARG A 390 8.99 -3.27 8.93
CA ARG A 390 9.58 -2.16 8.17
C ARG A 390 9.06 -0.81 8.67
N GLU A 391 7.74 -0.61 8.69
CA GLU A 391 7.12 0.66 9.11
C GLU A 391 7.52 1.03 10.54
N PHE A 392 7.52 0.08 11.47
CA PHE A 392 8.01 0.31 12.84
C PHE A 392 9.48 0.74 12.90
N SER A 393 10.34 0.13 12.07
CA SER A 393 11.77 0.44 12.00
C SER A 393 12.06 1.83 11.43
N GLU A 394 11.19 2.27 10.52
CA GLU A 394 11.35 3.49 9.75
C GLU A 394 10.74 4.69 10.48
N GLU A 395 9.65 4.51 11.22
CA GLU A 395 8.99 5.59 11.97
C GLU A 395 9.55 5.80 13.40
N LEU A 396 9.87 4.74 14.18
CA LEU A 396 10.33 4.89 15.57
C LEU A 396 11.85 4.77 15.71
N ILE A 397 12.52 5.87 16.00
CA ILE A 397 13.94 5.90 16.37
C ILE A 397 14.07 6.26 17.84
N LEU A 398 14.73 5.40 18.63
CA LEU A 398 15.01 5.64 20.05
C LEU A 398 16.47 6.05 20.24
N LEU A 399 16.71 7.21 20.83
CA LEU A 399 18.03 7.71 21.23
C LEU A 399 18.25 7.46 22.73
N ASP A 400 19.52 7.36 23.14
CA ASP A 400 19.95 7.12 24.53
C ASP A 400 20.04 8.38 25.41
N ARG A 401 19.77 9.55 24.83
CA ARG A 401 19.63 10.86 25.49
C ARG A 401 18.84 11.81 24.59
N GLU A 402 18.46 12.98 25.10
CA GLU A 402 17.90 14.06 24.26
C GLU A 402 18.96 14.58 23.26
N PRO A 403 18.65 14.64 21.94
CA PRO A 403 19.57 15.20 20.94
C PRO A 403 19.67 16.72 21.09
N GLN A 404 20.88 17.26 21.21
CA GLN A 404 21.12 18.71 21.27
C GLN A 404 21.65 19.23 19.92
N ILE A 405 21.30 20.48 19.60
CA ILE A 405 21.81 21.16 18.41
C ILE A 405 23.33 21.35 18.53
N ASP A 406 24.06 21.03 17.46
CA ASP A 406 25.51 21.18 17.35
C ASP A 406 26.32 20.46 18.47
N ASP A 407 25.77 19.36 19.02
CA ASP A 407 26.48 18.51 19.98
C ASP A 407 27.65 17.76 19.32
N PRO A 408 28.92 17.99 19.73
CA PRO A 408 30.06 17.31 19.16
C PRO A 408 30.17 15.83 19.59
N ASN A 409 29.41 15.40 20.60
CA ASN A 409 29.48 14.06 21.15
C ASN A 409 28.47 13.15 20.43
N PRO A 410 28.88 11.95 20.00
CA PRO A 410 27.94 11.01 19.42
C PRO A 410 26.77 10.67 20.35
N ILE A 411 25.61 10.45 19.74
CA ILE A 411 24.38 10.00 20.41
C ILE A 411 24.08 8.56 20.01
N GLY A 412 23.66 7.73 20.95
CA GLY A 412 23.40 6.32 20.72
C GLY A 412 21.97 6.09 20.27
N GLN A 413 21.80 5.67 19.02
CA GLN A 413 20.56 5.06 18.55
C GLN A 413 20.45 3.63 19.09
N LYS A 414 19.44 3.41 19.93
CA LYS A 414 19.08 2.12 20.53
C LYS A 414 18.45 1.20 19.49
N VAL A 415 19.16 0.13 19.13
CA VAL A 415 18.65 -0.90 18.22
C VAL A 415 17.70 -1.83 18.98
N PHE A 416 16.43 -1.87 18.57
CA PHE A 416 15.45 -2.79 19.13
C PHE A 416 15.78 -4.26 18.79
N TRP A 417 15.70 -5.11 19.82
CA TRP A 417 15.70 -6.57 19.71
C TRP A 417 14.26 -7.09 19.80
N TYR A 418 13.99 -8.34 19.44
CA TYR A 418 12.63 -8.88 19.49
C TYR A 418 12.52 -10.19 20.27
N SER A 419 11.32 -10.41 20.81
CA SER A 419 10.83 -11.68 21.32
C SER A 419 9.35 -11.82 20.95
N GLY A 420 9.06 -12.55 19.87
CA GLY A 420 7.72 -12.62 19.28
C GLY A 420 7.66 -13.45 18.00
N ASN A 421 6.45 -13.80 17.57
CA ASN A 421 6.25 -14.77 16.48
C ASN A 421 6.41 -14.17 15.08
N ILE A 422 6.06 -12.89 14.87
CA ILE A 422 6.12 -12.27 13.52
C ILE A 422 7.55 -12.25 12.95
N PHE A 423 8.55 -12.20 13.83
CA PHE A 423 9.97 -12.17 13.44
C PHE A 423 10.53 -13.57 13.12
N ASN A 424 9.82 -14.66 13.45
CA ASN A 424 10.31 -16.03 13.22
C ASN A 424 10.40 -16.37 11.72
N GLY A 425 9.65 -15.69 10.85
CA GLY A 425 9.70 -15.87 9.39
C GLY A 425 10.84 -15.13 8.67
N LEU A 426 11.48 -14.15 9.31
CA LEU A 426 12.41 -13.24 8.63
C LEU A 426 13.74 -13.91 8.18
N PRO A 427 14.42 -13.38 7.14
CA PRO A 427 15.79 -13.75 6.78
C PRO A 427 16.78 -13.59 7.95
N LYS A 428 17.87 -14.36 7.97
CA LYS A 428 18.78 -14.44 9.13
C LYS A 428 19.53 -13.10 9.37
N GLU A 429 19.69 -12.30 8.33
CA GLU A 429 20.28 -10.96 8.35
C GLU A 429 19.37 -9.96 9.07
N ILE A 430 18.05 -10.05 8.84
CA ILE A 430 17.02 -9.19 9.47
C ILE A 430 16.69 -9.71 10.89
N LYS A 431 16.78 -11.02 11.12
CA LYS A 431 16.57 -11.67 12.44
C LYS A 431 17.48 -11.21 13.58
N ASN A 432 18.46 -10.34 13.34
CA ASN A 432 19.33 -9.84 14.41
C ASN A 432 19.15 -8.34 14.70
N LYS A 433 18.43 -7.57 13.85
CA LYS A 433 18.19 -6.13 14.03
C LYS A 433 16.92 -5.69 13.33
N ILE A 434 16.15 -4.84 14.00
CA ILE A 434 15.02 -4.12 13.41
C ILE A 434 15.55 -2.93 12.61
N GLY A 435 15.11 -2.79 11.35
CA GLY A 435 15.54 -1.79 10.37
C GLY A 435 16.55 -2.27 9.34
N SER A 436 16.34 -1.89 8.07
CA SER A 436 17.28 -2.21 7.00
C SER A 436 18.59 -1.43 7.19
N LYS A 437 19.73 -2.06 6.85
CA LYS A 437 21.04 -1.39 6.99
C LYS A 437 21.09 -0.10 6.15
N GLU A 438 20.50 -0.13 4.95
CA GLU A 438 20.44 1.04 4.04
C GLU A 438 19.60 2.17 4.63
N PHE A 439 18.39 1.89 5.17
CA PHE A 439 17.56 2.92 5.79
C PHE A 439 18.28 3.61 6.95
N ILE A 440 18.86 2.85 7.89
CA ILE A 440 19.42 3.47 9.10
C ILE A 440 20.73 4.21 8.78
N GLU A 441 21.53 3.71 7.82
CA GLU A 441 22.72 4.42 7.33
C GLU A 441 22.32 5.72 6.59
N LYS A 442 21.25 5.69 5.80
CA LYS A 442 20.67 6.88 5.15
C LYS A 442 20.14 7.90 6.17
N HIS A 443 19.33 7.47 7.14
CA HIS A 443 18.81 8.32 8.22
C HIS A 443 19.94 9.02 8.97
N ARG A 444 20.95 8.26 9.41
CA ARG A 444 22.16 8.80 10.06
C ARG A 444 22.87 9.84 9.21
N ASN A 445 23.08 9.56 7.93
CA ASN A 445 23.76 10.49 7.03
C ASN A 445 22.95 11.77 6.84
N LEU A 446 21.62 11.69 6.81
CA LEU A 446 20.73 12.85 6.75
C LEU A 446 20.75 13.65 8.06
N ARG A 447 20.56 13.03 9.24
CA ARG A 447 20.63 13.76 10.52
C ARG A 447 22.02 14.36 10.77
N LYS A 448 23.10 13.69 10.33
CA LYS A 448 24.46 14.27 10.36
C LYS A 448 24.59 15.49 9.44
N SER A 449 24.08 15.44 8.20
CA SER A 449 24.27 16.53 7.23
C SER A 449 23.25 17.67 7.34
N HIS A 450 22.08 17.43 7.94
CA HIS A 450 21.05 18.45 8.15
C HIS A 450 20.98 18.97 9.59
N ASP A 451 21.39 18.19 10.60
CA ASP A 451 21.22 18.53 12.01
C ASP A 451 22.55 18.51 12.80
N ASN A 452 23.68 18.24 12.13
CA ASN A 452 25.01 17.99 12.73
C ASN A 452 25.04 16.82 13.75
N LEU A 453 24.01 15.97 13.76
CA LEU A 453 23.86 14.88 14.74
C LEU A 453 24.72 13.66 14.37
N LEU A 454 25.71 13.37 15.21
CA LEU A 454 26.56 12.18 15.08
C LEU A 454 25.91 10.95 15.74
N ILE A 455 25.16 10.15 14.97
CA ILE A 455 24.46 8.97 15.50
C ILE A 455 25.34 7.71 15.44
N ASN A 456 25.49 7.01 16.56
CA ASN A 456 26.14 5.70 16.69
C ASN A 456 25.13 4.62 17.11
N TYR A 457 25.46 3.33 16.93
CA TYR A 457 24.59 2.25 17.40
C TYR A 457 24.91 1.85 18.84
N VAL A 458 23.87 1.73 19.66
CA VAL A 458 23.94 1.12 21.00
C VAL A 458 22.89 0.03 21.17
N LYS A 459 23.06 -0.82 22.18
CA LYS A 459 22.10 -1.89 22.49
C LYS A 459 20.79 -1.28 23.00
N GLY A 460 19.70 -1.47 22.25
CA GLY A 460 18.36 -1.04 22.67
C GLY A 460 17.60 -2.10 23.47
N PRO A 461 16.34 -1.82 23.81
CA PRO A 461 15.48 -2.73 24.56
C PRO A 461 14.98 -3.90 23.69
N THR A 462 14.37 -4.88 24.33
CA THR A 462 13.69 -5.99 23.66
C THR A 462 12.20 -5.71 23.54
N LEU A 463 11.65 -5.86 22.34
CA LEU A 463 10.22 -5.86 22.09
C LEU A 463 9.60 -7.17 22.57
N GLU A 464 8.56 -7.09 23.39
CA GLU A 464 7.67 -8.20 23.73
C GLU A 464 6.35 -8.06 22.99
N GLN A 465 5.94 -9.08 22.23
CA GLN A 465 4.62 -9.10 21.61
C GLN A 465 3.51 -9.12 22.68
N ILE A 466 2.39 -8.46 22.38
CA ILE A 466 1.18 -8.48 23.20
C ILE A 466 0.12 -9.30 22.46
N SER A 467 -0.34 -10.37 23.11
CA SER A 467 -1.33 -11.27 22.51
C SER A 467 -2.71 -10.62 22.40
N THR A 468 -3.39 -10.89 21.29
CA THR A 468 -4.69 -10.31 20.93
C THR A 468 -5.69 -11.42 20.60
N PRO A 469 -7.00 -11.14 20.50
CA PRO A 469 -7.97 -12.11 19.99
C PRO A 469 -7.98 -12.21 18.46
N PHE A 470 -7.23 -11.41 17.69
CA PHE A 470 -7.32 -11.41 16.23
C PHE A 470 -6.16 -12.11 15.54
N GLU A 471 -6.48 -12.68 14.39
CA GLU A 471 -5.56 -13.33 13.46
C GLU A 471 -5.94 -12.94 12.01
N ILE A 472 -4.96 -12.92 11.11
CA ILE A 472 -5.17 -12.70 9.68
C ILE A 472 -4.60 -13.90 8.92
N GLN A 473 -5.37 -14.45 8.00
CA GLN A 473 -4.91 -15.48 7.07
C GLN A 473 -4.85 -14.91 5.65
N VAL A 474 -3.66 -14.86 5.08
CA VAL A 474 -3.42 -14.40 3.70
C VAL A 474 -3.16 -15.60 2.81
N THR A 475 -4.00 -15.79 1.80
CA THR A 475 -3.85 -16.86 0.80
C THR A 475 -3.23 -16.29 -0.48
N SER A 476 -2.14 -16.88 -0.98
CA SER A 476 -1.49 -16.41 -2.20
C SER A 476 -0.95 -17.56 -3.05
N HIS A 477 -0.62 -17.30 -4.32
CA HIS A 477 0.06 -18.29 -5.16
C HIS A 477 1.52 -18.43 -4.71
N SER A 478 1.93 -19.66 -4.40
CA SER A 478 3.29 -20.00 -4.01
C SER A 478 3.71 -21.31 -4.68
N GLU A 479 4.98 -21.41 -5.07
CA GLU A 479 5.61 -22.66 -5.53
C GLU A 479 5.70 -23.70 -4.39
N ASN A 480 5.64 -23.26 -3.12
CA ASN A 480 5.57 -24.13 -1.95
C ASN A 480 4.13 -24.16 -1.36
N PRO A 481 3.45 -25.32 -1.33
CA PRO A 481 2.12 -25.47 -0.73
C PRO A 481 2.02 -25.00 0.72
N GLU A 482 3.06 -25.18 1.53
CA GLU A 482 3.07 -24.76 2.94
C GLU A 482 3.08 -23.23 3.09
N LYS A 483 3.64 -22.51 2.11
CA LYS A 483 3.62 -21.04 2.03
C LYS A 483 2.42 -20.48 1.26
N THR A 484 1.42 -21.31 0.95
CA THR A 484 0.19 -20.84 0.26
C THR A 484 -0.74 -20.07 1.21
N ASN A 485 -0.63 -20.30 2.52
CA ASN A 485 -1.40 -19.61 3.56
C ASN A 485 -0.43 -19.05 4.62
N GLU A 486 -0.27 -17.73 4.67
CA GLU A 486 0.40 -17.06 5.78
C GLU A 486 -0.62 -16.80 6.89
N LEU A 487 -0.34 -17.21 8.13
CA LEU A 487 -1.17 -16.92 9.30
C LEU A 487 -0.42 -15.98 10.23
N ILE A 488 -0.93 -14.76 10.42
CA ILE A 488 -0.43 -13.80 11.38
C ILE A 488 -1.36 -13.84 12.60
N GLU A 489 -0.86 -14.33 13.74
CA GLU A 489 -1.54 -14.25 15.04
C GLU A 489 -1.12 -12.99 15.83
N ASP A 490 -1.89 -12.65 16.86
CA ASP A 490 -1.59 -11.56 17.80
C ASP A 490 -1.46 -10.18 17.12
N VAL A 491 -2.43 -9.90 16.25
CA VAL A 491 -2.61 -8.67 15.45
C VAL A 491 -3.95 -7.99 15.81
N ILE A 492 -4.22 -6.78 15.37
CA ILE A 492 -5.55 -6.16 15.30
C ILE A 492 -5.77 -5.76 13.85
N PHE A 493 -6.90 -6.12 13.26
CA PHE A 493 -7.28 -5.65 11.93
C PHE A 493 -8.44 -4.67 12.01
N SER A 494 -8.45 -3.68 11.11
CA SER A 494 -9.64 -2.88 10.83
C SER A 494 -9.91 -2.86 9.32
N VAL A 495 -11.19 -2.87 8.94
CA VAL A 495 -11.63 -2.82 7.54
C VAL A 495 -12.50 -1.59 7.40
N ASN A 496 -12.10 -0.66 6.53
CA ASN A 496 -12.76 0.64 6.35
C ASN A 496 -13.23 0.83 4.89
N PRO A 497 -14.48 0.44 4.55
CA PRO A 497 -15.03 0.61 3.20
C PRO A 497 -15.10 2.06 2.70
N LEU A 498 -15.08 3.07 3.60
CA LEU A 498 -15.10 4.50 3.23
C LEU A 498 -13.73 5.00 2.77
N GLU A 499 -12.66 4.52 3.39
CA GLU A 499 -11.27 4.81 2.98
C GLU A 499 -10.69 3.75 2.02
N PHE A 500 -11.53 2.78 1.64
CA PHE A 500 -11.13 1.56 0.94
C PHE A 500 -10.01 0.79 1.68
N GLY A 501 -9.81 0.96 2.99
CA GLY A 501 -8.61 0.49 3.70
C GLY A 501 -8.78 -0.86 4.39
N ILE A 502 -7.70 -1.64 4.48
CA ILE A 502 -7.57 -2.71 5.47
C ILE A 502 -6.22 -2.51 6.18
N GLU A 503 -6.28 -2.25 7.48
CA GLU A 503 -5.13 -1.91 8.32
C GLU A 503 -4.82 -3.08 9.26
N SER A 504 -3.55 -3.47 9.36
CA SER A 504 -3.10 -4.67 10.09
C SER A 504 -2.00 -4.33 11.11
N ILE A 505 -2.34 -4.33 12.40
CA ILE A 505 -1.54 -3.73 13.46
C ILE A 505 -1.06 -4.79 14.47
N SER A 506 0.26 -4.93 14.66
CA SER A 506 0.80 -5.67 15.81
C SER A 506 0.98 -4.79 17.05
N LEU A 507 0.91 -5.37 18.24
CA LEU A 507 1.16 -4.67 19.50
C LEU A 507 2.47 -5.14 20.13
N TYR A 508 3.36 -4.20 20.44
CA TYR A 508 4.66 -4.47 21.08
C TYR A 508 4.88 -3.55 22.26
N LYS A 509 5.35 -4.10 23.38
CA LYS A 509 5.87 -3.29 24.50
C LYS A 509 7.40 -3.36 24.61
N PHE A 510 8.00 -2.31 25.14
CA PHE A 510 9.42 -2.25 25.45
C PHE A 510 9.67 -1.42 26.71
N GLU A 511 10.77 -1.70 27.40
CA GLU A 511 11.25 -0.90 28.53
C GLU A 511 12.06 0.30 28.02
N MET A 512 11.82 1.48 28.57
CA MET A 512 12.49 2.73 28.18
C MET A 512 13.17 3.37 29.40
N ALA A 513 14.42 3.83 29.24
CA ALA A 513 15.16 4.51 30.31
C ALA A 513 14.65 5.96 30.49
N ASP A 514 15.00 6.59 31.61
CA ASP A 514 14.57 7.97 31.90
C ASP A 514 15.24 9.01 31.01
N GLU A 515 16.45 8.69 30.54
CA GLU A 515 17.25 9.50 29.62
C GLU A 515 16.83 9.33 28.16
N ASP A 516 16.14 8.23 27.81
CA ASP A 516 15.85 7.89 26.42
C ASP A 516 14.96 8.93 25.73
N TYR A 517 15.18 9.13 24.43
CA TYR A 517 14.47 10.12 23.64
C TYR A 517 13.99 9.54 22.31
N PRO A 518 12.67 9.32 22.12
CA PRO A 518 12.12 8.92 20.84
C PRO A 518 12.04 10.11 19.87
N ILE A 519 12.38 9.89 18.61
CA ILE A 519 12.21 10.82 17.50
C ILE A 519 11.49 10.13 16.33
N PHE A 520 10.91 10.91 15.44
CA PHE A 520 10.38 10.39 14.19
C PHE A 520 11.51 10.10 13.20
N GLY A 521 11.44 8.91 12.58
CA GLY A 521 12.46 8.39 11.67
C GLY A 521 12.18 8.60 10.19
N GLU A 522 10.92 8.82 9.78
CA GLU A 522 10.50 8.74 8.38
C GLU A 522 11.32 9.69 7.48
N ILE A 523 11.71 9.21 6.30
CA ILE A 523 12.43 9.99 5.30
C ILE A 523 11.49 10.23 4.12
N TRP A 524 11.29 11.50 3.75
CA TRP A 524 10.60 11.79 2.50
C TRP A 524 11.51 11.48 1.32
N GLU A 525 11.36 10.27 0.78
CA GLU A 525 12.21 9.70 -0.27
C GLU A 525 12.44 10.64 -1.47
N VAL A 526 11.38 11.30 -1.94
CA VAL A 526 11.42 12.16 -3.14
C VAL A 526 12.36 13.37 -2.99
N ALA A 527 12.36 14.00 -1.81
CA ALA A 527 13.25 15.12 -1.50
C ALA A 527 14.53 14.69 -0.77
N ASN A 528 14.62 13.44 -0.35
CA ASN A 528 15.69 12.87 0.48
C ASN A 528 15.94 13.72 1.74
N ILE A 529 14.90 13.90 2.57
CA ILE A 529 14.96 14.66 3.83
C ILE A 529 14.23 13.95 4.99
N PRO A 530 14.69 14.12 6.24
CA PRO A 530 13.95 13.64 7.41
C PRO A 530 12.64 14.42 7.60
N LEU A 531 11.54 13.69 7.76
CA LEU A 531 10.30 14.22 8.30
C LEU A 531 10.48 14.36 9.83
N ARG A 532 10.21 15.56 10.34
CA ARG A 532 10.56 15.98 11.71
C ARG A 532 9.31 16.17 12.54
N GLU A 533 8.59 15.08 12.81
CA GLU A 533 7.30 15.12 13.49
C GLU A 533 7.45 14.88 15.00
N PRO A 534 6.72 15.61 15.88
CA PRO A 534 6.70 15.34 17.30
C PRO A 534 6.18 13.94 17.65
N VAL A 535 6.73 13.34 18.71
CA VAL A 535 6.26 12.07 19.28
C VAL A 535 5.43 12.34 20.55
N LEU A 536 4.23 11.79 20.61
CA LEU A 536 3.35 11.80 21.78
C LEU A 536 3.43 10.46 22.50
N PHE A 537 3.64 10.52 23.82
CA PHE A 537 3.31 9.42 24.73
C PHE A 537 1.96 9.72 25.35
N LEU A 538 0.98 8.83 25.13
CA LEU A 538 -0.38 8.94 25.67
C LEU A 538 -0.63 7.80 26.66
N SER A 539 -1.02 8.13 27.90
CA SER A 539 -1.18 7.15 28.98
C SER A 539 -2.21 6.07 28.62
N CYS A 540 -1.80 4.80 28.67
CA CYS A 540 -2.69 3.68 28.38
C CYS A 540 -3.85 3.56 29.38
N GLU A 541 -3.63 3.98 30.63
CA GLU A 541 -4.64 3.96 31.68
C GLU A 541 -5.71 5.05 31.44
N TYR A 542 -5.29 6.26 31.09
CA TYR A 542 -6.22 7.35 30.71
C TYR A 542 -7.09 6.99 29.50
N VAL A 543 -6.51 6.41 28.44
CA VAL A 543 -7.28 6.00 27.25
C VAL A 543 -8.34 4.96 27.59
N GLN A 544 -8.04 4.03 28.50
CA GLN A 544 -9.02 3.06 29.01
C GLN A 544 -10.09 3.74 29.87
N GLU A 545 -9.72 4.67 30.76
CA GLU A 545 -10.67 5.44 31.59
C GLU A 545 -11.66 6.23 30.71
N VAL A 546 -11.17 6.93 29.68
CA VAL A 546 -12.03 7.65 28.71
C VAL A 546 -12.98 6.67 28.02
N PHE A 547 -12.46 5.56 27.49
CA PHE A 547 -13.27 4.55 26.81
C PHE A 547 -14.40 3.98 27.69
N GLU A 548 -14.09 3.70 28.97
CA GLU A 548 -15.05 3.16 29.94
C GLU A 548 -16.10 4.19 30.37
N ASN A 549 -15.68 5.44 30.61
CA ASN A 549 -16.58 6.53 31.01
C ASN A 549 -17.53 6.94 29.88
N ASN A 550 -17.07 6.87 28.62
CA ASN A 550 -17.82 7.28 27.43
C ASN A 550 -18.56 6.14 26.73
N GLY A 551 -18.84 5.05 27.45
CA GLY A 551 -19.71 3.98 26.98
C GLY A 551 -19.15 3.17 25.80
N GLY A 552 -17.83 3.11 25.66
CA GLY A 552 -17.15 2.38 24.58
C GLY A 552 -16.68 3.24 23.40
N SER A 553 -16.42 4.54 23.60
CA SER A 553 -15.83 5.43 22.59
C SER A 553 -14.76 6.33 23.21
N LEU A 554 -13.74 6.69 22.44
CA LEU A 554 -12.71 7.66 22.84
C LEU A 554 -13.14 9.13 22.67
N GLY A 555 -14.27 9.40 22.01
CA GLY A 555 -14.84 10.75 21.88
C GLY A 555 -15.63 11.00 20.59
N GLU A 556 -15.64 12.26 20.13
CA GLU A 556 -16.44 12.74 18.99
C GLU A 556 -15.83 12.27 17.65
N HIS A 557 -16.65 11.65 16.80
CA HIS A 557 -16.23 11.22 15.46
C HIS A 557 -16.32 12.38 14.45
N ILE A 558 -15.21 12.67 13.76
CA ILE A 558 -15.05 13.86 12.92
C ILE A 558 -15.15 13.49 11.44
N MET A 559 -16.30 13.80 10.83
CA MET A 559 -16.56 13.55 9.41
C MET A 559 -16.27 14.78 8.51
N LYS A 560 -15.22 15.55 8.83
CA LYS A 560 -14.87 16.78 8.10
C LYS A 560 -13.36 16.95 7.93
N ASP A 561 -12.98 17.52 6.79
CA ASP A 561 -11.62 17.98 6.51
C ASP A 561 -11.10 18.98 7.56
N PRO A 562 -9.78 19.01 7.86
CA PRO A 562 -8.71 18.15 7.33
C PRO A 562 -8.52 16.83 8.12
N SER A 563 -9.42 16.52 9.07
CA SER A 563 -9.34 15.38 9.99
C SER A 563 -10.51 14.42 9.77
N LEU A 564 -10.75 14.06 8.50
CA LEU A 564 -11.82 13.16 8.09
C LEU A 564 -11.63 11.75 8.69
N ASP A 565 -12.70 11.17 9.23
CA ASP A 565 -12.74 9.88 9.93
C ASP A 565 -11.86 9.81 11.20
N CYS A 566 -11.28 10.93 11.65
CA CYS A 566 -10.58 11.00 12.94
C CYS A 566 -11.57 10.97 14.12
N LYS A 567 -11.07 10.65 15.31
CA LYS A 567 -11.81 10.76 16.57
C LYS A 567 -11.14 11.79 17.49
N LEU A 568 -11.92 12.74 17.96
CA LEU A 568 -11.47 13.79 18.89
C LEU A 568 -11.59 13.27 20.33
N LEU A 569 -10.45 13.08 20.98
CA LEU A 569 -10.37 12.82 22.41
C LEU A 569 -10.94 14.00 23.22
N GLU A 570 -11.50 13.68 24.38
CA GLU A 570 -11.78 14.68 25.39
C GLU A 570 -10.49 15.31 25.97
N LYS A 571 -10.66 16.29 26.87
CA LYS A 571 -9.56 17.05 27.48
C LYS A 571 -8.53 16.12 28.13
N ILE A 572 -7.35 16.00 27.50
CA ILE A 572 -6.23 15.19 27.99
C ILE A 572 -5.52 15.93 29.14
N PRO A 573 -5.49 15.40 30.39
CA PRO A 573 -4.81 16.06 31.51
C PRO A 573 -3.28 16.07 31.36
N LYS A 574 -2.60 17.06 31.98
CA LYS A 574 -1.13 17.27 31.89
C LYS A 574 -0.31 16.02 32.23
N ASP A 575 -0.75 15.25 33.22
CA ASP A 575 -0.06 14.03 33.69
C ASP A 575 -0.34 12.79 32.82
N LYS A 576 -1.28 12.88 31.87
CA LYS A 576 -1.69 11.76 31.00
C LYS A 576 -1.02 11.79 29.63
N TYR A 577 -0.17 12.78 29.35
CA TYR A 577 0.64 12.82 28.14
C TYR A 577 2.05 13.35 28.36
N HIS A 578 2.96 13.03 27.43
CA HIS A 578 4.27 13.66 27.29
C HIS A 578 4.58 13.87 25.80
N ILE A 579 5.23 14.98 25.42
CA ILE A 579 5.56 15.30 24.02
C ILE A 579 7.06 15.48 23.85
N PHE A 580 7.64 14.65 23.00
CA PHE A 580 9.03 14.75 22.54
C PHE A 580 9.05 15.60 21.26
N GLY A 581 9.28 16.90 21.43
CA GLY A 581 9.15 17.91 20.37
C GLY A 581 10.47 18.47 19.82
N LYS A 582 11.64 17.88 20.12
CA LYS A 582 12.96 18.43 19.72
C LYS A 582 13.10 18.63 18.21
N ASP A 583 12.39 17.83 17.41
CA ASP A 583 12.36 17.96 15.96
C ASP A 583 11.76 19.28 15.45
N ILE A 584 11.00 20.01 16.28
CA ILE A 584 10.54 21.38 16.01
C ILE A 584 11.72 22.37 16.04
N GLU A 585 12.67 22.18 16.96
CA GLU A 585 13.90 22.99 17.02
C GLU A 585 14.79 22.69 15.81
N PHE A 586 14.95 21.41 15.43
CA PHE A 586 15.69 21.02 14.24
C PHE A 586 15.08 21.55 12.93
N ARG A 587 13.75 21.67 12.81
CA ARG A 587 13.11 22.36 11.67
C ARG A 587 13.56 23.82 11.55
N LYS A 588 13.65 24.54 12.67
CA LYS A 588 14.08 25.95 12.69
C LYS A 588 15.55 26.09 12.34
N ARG A 589 16.41 25.34 13.03
CA ARG A 589 17.86 25.33 12.76
C ARG A 589 18.16 24.97 11.30
N ARG A 590 17.40 24.05 10.71
CA ARG A 590 17.57 23.67 9.30
C ARG A 590 17.21 24.80 8.32
N ILE A 591 16.20 25.61 8.62
CA ILE A 591 15.87 26.81 7.83
C ILE A 591 17.04 27.81 7.90
N GLU A 592 17.53 28.09 9.11
CA GLU A 592 18.67 29.00 9.34
C GLU A 592 19.91 28.53 8.57
N GLN A 593 20.29 27.25 8.67
CA GLN A 593 21.42 26.67 7.93
C GLN A 593 21.30 26.85 6.41
N ILE A 594 20.12 26.63 5.83
CA ILE A 594 19.92 26.78 4.36
C ILE A 594 20.14 28.24 3.91
N GLU A 595 19.84 29.19 4.79
CA GLU A 595 20.05 30.62 4.57
C GLU A 595 21.52 31.00 4.82
N GLU A 596 22.16 30.48 5.88
CA GLU A 596 23.59 30.63 6.22
C GLU A 596 24.53 30.06 5.15
N ASP A 597 24.28 28.83 4.69
CA ASP A 597 25.02 28.13 3.63
C ASP A 597 24.80 28.77 2.23
N GLN A 598 23.86 29.71 2.11
CA GLN A 598 23.47 30.40 0.87
C GLN A 598 22.92 29.46 -0.23
N ILE A 599 22.56 28.23 0.10
CA ILE A 599 22.07 27.19 -0.85
C ILE A 599 20.57 27.30 -1.18
N HIS A 600 19.85 28.26 -0.60
CA HIS A 600 18.42 28.54 -0.82
C HIS A 600 18.01 28.76 -2.30
N HIS A 601 18.97 29.01 -3.20
CA HIS A 601 18.76 29.13 -4.63
C HIS A 601 18.60 27.77 -5.35
N THR A 602 18.95 26.66 -4.69
CA THR A 602 18.83 25.31 -5.26
C THR A 602 17.41 24.76 -5.13
N GLN A 603 16.96 23.99 -6.12
CA GLN A 603 15.60 23.40 -6.11
C GLN A 603 15.36 22.51 -4.88
N LYS A 604 16.36 21.75 -4.42
CA LYS A 604 16.26 20.93 -3.20
C LYS A 604 16.01 21.82 -1.98
N ALA A 605 16.84 22.84 -1.78
CA ALA A 605 16.71 23.75 -0.64
C ALA A 605 15.37 24.50 -0.63
N GLN A 606 14.83 24.87 -1.80
CA GLN A 606 13.51 25.49 -1.91
C GLN A 606 12.40 24.55 -1.44
N ILE A 607 12.45 23.27 -1.80
CA ILE A 607 11.51 22.25 -1.31
C ILE A 607 11.66 22.04 0.20
N GLU A 608 12.90 21.97 0.73
CA GLU A 608 13.16 21.88 2.18
C GLU A 608 12.58 23.07 2.95
N LEU A 609 12.81 24.29 2.46
CA LEU A 609 12.28 25.52 3.05
C LEU A 609 10.75 25.55 3.00
N GLU A 610 10.12 25.16 1.88
CA GLU A 610 8.66 25.11 1.77
C GLU A 610 8.06 24.15 2.82
N VAL A 611 8.57 22.92 2.90
CA VAL A 611 8.07 21.91 3.87
C VAL A 611 8.24 22.37 5.31
N HIS A 612 9.42 22.90 5.68
CA HIS A 612 9.67 23.32 7.06
C HIS A 612 8.92 24.60 7.43
N LYS A 613 8.93 25.64 6.58
CA LYS A 613 8.22 26.91 6.86
C LYS A 613 6.71 26.73 6.88
N ARG A 614 6.14 25.91 5.98
CA ARG A 614 4.71 25.59 6.00
C ARG A 614 4.30 24.87 7.29
N TRP A 615 5.01 23.80 7.65
CA TRP A 615 4.68 23.05 8.86
C TRP A 615 4.79 23.90 10.13
N LEU A 616 5.81 24.76 10.23
CA LEU A 616 5.94 25.69 11.36
C LEU A 616 4.79 26.71 11.37
N GLY A 617 4.41 27.27 10.22
CA GLY A 617 3.25 28.16 10.11
C GLY A 617 1.92 27.51 10.48
N ASP A 618 1.75 26.22 10.18
CA ASP A 618 0.53 25.45 10.49
C ASP A 618 0.48 24.94 11.95
N TYR A 619 1.64 24.62 12.57
CA TYR A 619 1.68 23.84 13.82
C TYR A 619 2.68 24.30 14.91
N GLU A 620 3.55 25.29 14.70
CA GLU A 620 4.54 25.67 15.72
C GLU A 620 3.87 26.16 17.02
N ASP A 621 2.87 27.04 16.91
CA ASP A 621 2.16 27.59 18.06
C ASP A 621 1.27 26.55 18.76
N LEU A 622 0.86 25.48 18.06
CA LEU A 622 0.19 24.33 18.67
C LEU A 622 1.10 23.65 19.70
N PHE A 623 2.35 23.39 19.30
CA PHE A 623 3.28 22.65 20.16
C PHE A 623 3.93 23.52 21.24
N LYS A 624 4.16 24.82 20.99
CA LYS A 624 4.55 25.77 22.05
C LYS A 624 3.60 25.71 23.25
N GLY A 625 2.30 25.84 23.02
CA GLY A 625 1.29 25.82 24.10
C GLY A 625 1.18 24.48 24.84
N LEU A 626 1.53 23.37 24.18
CA LEU A 626 1.57 22.05 24.81
C LEU A 626 2.87 21.79 25.59
N GLN A 627 3.97 22.42 25.20
CA GLN A 627 5.28 22.29 25.86
C GLN A 627 5.48 23.30 27.00
N ASP A 628 4.94 24.51 26.90
CA ASP A 628 5.02 25.50 27.99
C ASP A 628 4.41 24.93 29.28
N GLU A 629 5.07 25.16 30.42
CA GLU A 629 4.63 24.69 31.73
C GLU A 629 3.69 25.65 32.47
N LYS A 630 3.74 26.94 32.13
CA LYS A 630 3.00 28.05 32.73
C LYS A 630 1.78 28.42 31.89
N GLU A 631 1.90 28.34 30.57
CA GLU A 631 0.85 28.72 29.61
C GLU A 631 0.01 27.50 29.16
N LYS A 632 -0.13 26.49 30.03
CA LYS A 632 -0.95 25.28 29.80
C LYS A 632 -2.44 25.62 29.80
N CYS A 633 -2.86 26.27 28.73
CA CYS A 633 -4.24 26.51 28.41
C CYS A 633 -4.96 25.16 28.34
N ASP A 634 -6.17 25.13 28.89
CA ASP A 634 -7.13 24.11 28.50
C ASP A 634 -7.22 24.08 26.96
N ILE A 635 -7.37 22.89 26.36
CA ILE A 635 -7.59 22.77 24.91
C ILE A 635 -8.99 23.33 24.60
N GLU A 636 -9.12 24.66 24.57
CA GLU A 636 -10.36 25.39 24.32
C GLU A 636 -10.73 25.27 22.84
N LYS A 637 -11.36 24.13 22.53
CA LYS A 637 -12.26 23.73 21.41
C LYS A 637 -11.98 24.17 19.96
N ASN A 638 -11.29 25.27 19.68
CA ASN A 638 -11.11 25.83 18.34
C ASN A 638 -9.64 26.03 17.90
N LYS A 639 -8.70 26.39 18.79
CA LYS A 639 -7.30 26.69 18.37
C LYS A 639 -6.35 25.49 18.34
N HIS A 640 -6.57 24.48 19.18
CA HIS A 640 -5.63 23.36 19.36
C HIS A 640 -6.28 21.97 19.18
N ARG A 641 -7.41 21.90 18.45
CA ARG A 641 -8.24 20.70 18.30
C ARG A 641 -7.48 19.51 17.69
N GLN A 642 -6.46 19.76 16.87
CA GLN A 642 -5.58 18.77 16.25
C GLN A 642 -4.76 17.98 17.27
N ALA A 643 -4.39 18.57 18.42
CA ALA A 643 -3.60 17.90 19.45
C ALA A 643 -4.40 16.88 20.29
N ALA A 644 -5.72 16.86 20.18
CA ALA A 644 -6.59 15.83 20.73
C ALA A 644 -7.16 14.90 19.63
N MET A 645 -6.71 15.04 18.38
CA MET A 645 -7.24 14.29 17.25
C MET A 645 -6.48 12.97 17.07
N LEU A 646 -7.18 11.85 17.05
CA LEU A 646 -6.62 10.53 16.70
C LEU A 646 -6.97 10.18 15.24
N CYS A 647 -5.97 9.78 14.47
CA CYS A 647 -6.17 9.30 13.09
C CYS A 647 -7.04 8.03 13.04
N PRO A 648 -7.67 7.70 11.89
CA PRO A 648 -8.65 6.62 11.78
C PRO A 648 -8.15 5.25 12.26
N VAL A 649 -6.96 4.83 11.81
CA VAL A 649 -6.33 3.57 12.25
C VAL A 649 -5.99 3.59 13.74
N THR A 650 -5.59 4.74 14.27
CA THR A 650 -5.19 4.92 15.67
C THR A 650 -6.38 4.72 16.61
N TRP A 651 -7.49 5.45 16.43
CA TRP A 651 -8.61 5.30 17.36
C TRP A 651 -9.28 3.92 17.25
N LYS A 652 -9.41 3.35 16.05
CA LYS A 652 -9.97 2.00 15.84
C LYS A 652 -9.11 0.93 16.52
N THR A 653 -7.79 1.09 16.48
CA THR A 653 -6.85 0.24 17.21
C THR A 653 -7.01 0.43 18.73
N LEU A 654 -6.91 1.65 19.24
CA LEU A 654 -6.96 1.93 20.69
C LEU A 654 -8.29 1.48 21.33
N GLU A 655 -9.42 1.68 20.66
CA GLU A 655 -10.72 1.18 21.10
C GLU A 655 -10.77 -0.35 21.12
N SER A 656 -10.16 -1.01 20.14
CA SER A 656 -9.99 -2.46 20.16
C SER A 656 -9.10 -2.92 21.34
N VAL A 657 -8.01 -2.20 21.67
CA VAL A 657 -7.17 -2.53 22.83
C VAL A 657 -7.99 -2.48 24.13
N CYS A 658 -8.80 -1.44 24.32
CA CYS A 658 -9.62 -1.24 25.51
C CYS A 658 -10.75 -2.27 25.60
N LYS A 659 -11.53 -2.42 24.51
CA LYS A 659 -12.69 -3.30 24.38
C LYS A 659 -12.42 -4.77 24.69
N TYR A 660 -11.26 -5.29 24.27
CA TYR A 660 -10.90 -6.69 24.54
C TYR A 660 -9.99 -6.86 25.77
N ASP A 661 -9.86 -5.85 26.64
CA ASP A 661 -9.03 -5.87 27.85
C ASP A 661 -7.58 -6.33 27.58
N ILE A 662 -7.01 -5.97 26.41
CA ILE A 662 -5.75 -6.57 25.94
C ILE A 662 -4.60 -6.32 26.95
N LEU A 663 -4.54 -5.11 27.52
CA LEU A 663 -3.57 -4.76 28.55
C LEU A 663 -4.01 -5.22 29.96
N LYS A 664 -5.30 -5.11 30.30
CA LYS A 664 -5.86 -5.49 31.63
C LYS A 664 -5.75 -6.99 31.92
N LYS A 665 -5.91 -7.87 30.92
CA LYS A 665 -5.75 -9.34 31.06
C LYS A 665 -4.36 -9.76 31.54
N ARG A 666 -3.34 -8.90 31.35
CA ARG A 666 -1.94 -9.16 31.78
C ARG A 666 -1.68 -8.73 33.24
N ARG A 667 -2.27 -7.63 33.75
CA ARG A 667 -2.20 -7.22 35.18
C ARG A 667 -2.59 -8.39 36.10
N ARG A 668 -3.78 -8.98 35.92
CA ARG A 668 -4.24 -10.17 36.69
C ARG A 668 -3.33 -11.41 36.60
N LYS A 669 -2.55 -11.57 35.52
CA LYS A 669 -1.58 -12.67 35.38
C LYS A 669 -0.29 -12.38 36.17
N ASN A 670 0.19 -11.13 36.13
CA ASN A 670 1.34 -10.68 36.89
C ASN A 670 1.05 -10.58 38.39
N ASP A 671 -0.14 -10.14 38.81
CA ASP A 671 -0.54 -10.11 40.23
C ASP A 671 -0.62 -11.54 40.82
N ASN A 672 -1.12 -12.50 40.05
CA ASN A 672 -1.14 -13.91 40.45
C ASN A 672 0.26 -14.56 40.39
N ALA A 673 1.16 -14.10 39.51
CA ALA A 673 2.55 -14.53 39.50
C ALA A 673 3.33 -13.94 40.69
N GLY A 674 3.11 -12.67 41.03
CA GLY A 674 3.65 -11.99 42.21
C GLY A 674 3.16 -12.63 43.51
N ARG A 675 1.85 -12.88 43.64
CA ARG A 675 1.31 -13.68 44.76
C ARG A 675 1.94 -15.09 44.82
N LYS A 676 2.16 -15.75 43.69
CA LYS A 676 2.84 -17.07 43.68
C LYS A 676 4.34 -17.02 44.01
N ARG A 677 5.03 -15.89 43.76
CA ARG A 677 6.41 -15.66 44.24
C ARG A 677 6.41 -15.40 45.74
N ASN A 678 5.57 -14.50 46.24
CA ASN A 678 5.47 -14.19 47.67
C ASN A 678 5.01 -15.38 48.53
N ILE A 679 4.30 -16.37 47.94
CA ILE A 679 3.95 -17.64 48.60
C ILE A 679 5.11 -18.66 48.57
N LYS A 680 6.08 -18.53 47.64
CA LYS A 680 7.28 -19.37 47.57
C LYS A 680 8.49 -18.84 48.34
N GLU A 681 8.64 -17.52 48.49
CA GLU A 681 9.78 -16.92 49.19
C GLU A 681 9.82 -17.18 50.71
N ASN A 682 8.75 -17.75 51.28
CA ASN A 682 8.71 -18.17 52.69
C ASN A 682 9.16 -19.61 52.95
N ARG A 683 9.77 -20.31 51.97
CA ARG A 683 10.41 -21.64 52.19
C ARG A 683 11.64 -21.88 51.31
N GLY A 684 12.82 -21.81 51.94
CA GLY A 684 13.96 -22.66 51.59
C GLY A 684 15.02 -22.07 50.65
N GLU A 685 16.07 -21.52 51.27
CA GLU A 685 17.50 -21.64 50.95
C GLU A 685 18.07 -21.33 49.54
N GLN A 686 19.26 -20.75 49.61
CA GLN A 686 20.12 -20.31 48.51
C GLN A 686 20.58 -21.46 47.60
N ARG A 687 20.62 -21.19 46.29
CA ARG A 687 21.78 -21.55 45.46
C ARG A 687 21.91 -20.61 44.26
N TYR A 688 23.04 -19.91 44.20
CA TYR A 688 23.53 -19.30 42.98
C TYR A 688 24.28 -20.37 42.19
N ASP A 689 23.90 -20.58 40.93
CA ASP A 689 24.81 -21.21 39.96
C ASP A 689 25.27 -20.14 38.95
N LYS A 690 26.59 -20.09 38.77
CA LYS A 690 27.30 -19.29 37.77
C LYS A 690 27.39 -20.08 36.46
N GLU A 691 27.88 -19.40 35.42
CA GLU A 691 28.17 -19.94 34.08
C GLU A 691 26.88 -20.24 33.30
N ILE A 692 26.75 -19.89 32.02
CA ILE A 692 27.74 -20.02 30.94
C ILE A 692 27.80 -18.75 30.09
N TRP A 693 29.01 -18.26 29.83
CA TRP A 693 29.35 -17.41 28.67
C TRP A 693 30.63 -17.94 28.04
N SER A 694 30.54 -18.39 26.80
CA SER A 694 31.66 -18.68 25.88
C SER A 694 31.16 -18.51 24.45
#